data_AF-A0A7X4CNB3-F1
#
_entry.id   AF-A0A7X4CNB3-F1
#
_cell.length_a   1.000
_cell.length_b   1.000
_cell.length_c   1.000
_cell.angle_alpha   90.00
_cell.angle_beta   90.00
_cell.angle_gamma   90.00
#
_symmetry.space_group_name_H-M   'P 1'
#
loop_
_entity.id
_entity.type
_entity.pdbx_description
1 polymer ?
#
loop_
_entity_poly.entity_id
_entity_poly.type
_entity_poly.pdbx_seq_one_letter_code
_entity_poly.pdbx_strand_id
1 'polypeptide(L)'
;MNQTHPQNNGVNLPPRTKKALEQYRKRVWIIKLAEGTLAALFGLIISYLIVFGLDRLFDTPTLLRALILIVGMVGMVIFLPLKYHNWVWRNRQLDGIARLLQHKFPRFGDHVLGIVELAANRSDQSSSPALVAAAMRQVDEEVAKHNLATAVPNPRHRRWALAVGLPLLLVIVGALVIPATSRNALARWLTPWRNVERYTFAQLEGQSDLRVVAYAEPFDVKAELKDGSPWKPESAEARYADQEPIEAKREGETYEFQLPPQTEDGKVNLRVGDARRSIPVEPKLRPALKELIANVELPDYLQRGEPRIDDVRGGIVNLVKGSTATLEATTTRELSEATLNNRPQKVEGANVITEPISVEKTTEMQLTWKDRYGLEASEPQKLQIEVQDDAEPTVAITKLKNNQVVLSTEVLTFEIQAEDDFGVKKVGLEWEGIENPIQNPQPDIGEKTVSSGTPNSESLYVPATFSVERENIPPQSLRVRAYAEDYYPNRERVLSPQIVLHVLNPAEHYKWLIGQMQLWSGAAKDVHDKELQLHQTNRELQNLPTEALDDPAQRKQLQKQAAAERANAAKLDSLIDSGEELLQEAGKNSEFDADQLKSWAEMLDKLEDISSKKMPTVANLLAQASEAPGQTSDQQSNPSDQQSADSSQQNPSSQNSDSQKQTTENQSDSKPSDPSDEQSQASSGKSQNSGEQQSGKKDDIQKYGPENKVPSALTEDETEKTDDPNENADSVSVNRSKPPEGGNNAGPPPIANPFPGLSDIESGFNLFDDPHAGPT
;
A
#
# COMPACT_ATOMS: atom_id res chain seq x y z
N MET A 1 -85.31 -99.99 -56.64
CA MET A 1 -84.00 -100.62 -56.93
C MET A 1 -83.39 -99.90 -58.13
N ASN A 2 -82.41 -99.04 -57.89
CA ASN A 2 -81.20 -98.87 -58.72
C ASN A 2 -80.34 -97.77 -58.08
N GLN A 3 -79.41 -98.23 -57.24
CA GLN A 3 -78.20 -97.50 -56.89
C GLN A 3 -77.24 -97.56 -58.08
N THR A 4 -76.54 -96.47 -58.38
CA THR A 4 -75.06 -96.42 -58.52
C THR A 4 -74.59 -94.99 -58.82
N HIS A 5 -73.76 -94.47 -57.90
CA HIS A 5 -72.77 -93.40 -58.11
C HIS A 5 -71.71 -93.82 -59.16
N PRO A 6 -70.67 -93.00 -59.48
CA PRO A 6 -70.51 -91.54 -59.53
C PRO A 6 -69.72 -91.11 -60.80
N GLN A 7 -69.46 -89.82 -61.08
CA GLN A 7 -68.19 -89.41 -61.72
C GLN A 7 -67.94 -87.91 -61.46
N ASN A 8 -67.25 -87.64 -60.35
CA ASN A 8 -66.55 -86.39 -60.12
C ASN A 8 -65.30 -86.39 -61.01
N ASN A 9 -65.45 -86.00 -62.27
CA ASN A 9 -64.46 -86.24 -63.32
C ASN A 9 -63.37 -85.15 -63.38
N GLY A 10 -62.79 -84.82 -62.22
CA GLY A 10 -61.52 -84.10 -62.14
C GLY A 10 -60.37 -85.09 -62.16
N VAL A 11 -59.74 -85.29 -63.33
CA VAL A 11 -58.50 -86.08 -63.43
C VAL A 11 -57.43 -85.35 -62.61
N ASN A 12 -57.17 -85.87 -61.43
CA ASN A 12 -56.09 -85.41 -60.56
C ASN A 12 -54.83 -86.19 -60.94
N LEU A 13 -53.66 -85.53 -60.87
CA LEU A 13 -52.37 -86.23 -60.97
C LEU A 13 -52.37 -87.47 -60.06
N PRO A 14 -51.69 -88.58 -60.46
CA PRO A 14 -51.52 -89.73 -59.61
C PRO A 14 -51.08 -89.32 -58.19
N PRO A 15 -51.67 -89.89 -57.13
CA PRO A 15 -51.45 -89.40 -55.76
C PRO A 15 -49.97 -89.49 -55.34
N ARG A 16 -49.21 -90.44 -55.92
CA ARG A 16 -47.77 -90.60 -55.68
C ARG A 16 -46.94 -89.52 -56.39
N THR A 17 -47.10 -89.31 -57.70
CA THR A 17 -46.45 -88.19 -58.41
C THR A 17 -46.77 -86.83 -57.78
N LYS A 18 -48.04 -86.58 -57.45
CA LYS A 18 -48.47 -85.34 -56.77
C LYS A 18 -47.75 -85.17 -55.43
N LYS A 19 -47.74 -86.21 -54.58
CA LYS A 19 -47.05 -86.18 -53.28
C LYS A 19 -45.54 -86.01 -53.43
N ALA A 20 -44.92 -86.66 -54.42
CA ALA A 20 -43.49 -86.57 -54.68
C ALA A 20 -43.09 -85.16 -55.17
N LEU A 21 -43.86 -84.57 -56.08
CA LEU A 21 -43.68 -83.19 -56.54
C LEU A 21 -43.92 -82.16 -55.43
N GLU A 22 -44.93 -82.38 -54.58
CA GLU A 22 -45.17 -81.53 -53.41
C GLU A 22 -44.06 -81.62 -52.36
N GLN A 23 -43.49 -82.80 -52.14
CA GLN A 23 -42.32 -83.00 -51.28
C GLN A 23 -41.07 -82.35 -51.86
N TYR A 24 -40.85 -82.49 -53.17
CA TYR A 24 -39.76 -81.83 -53.89
C TYR A 24 -39.91 -80.30 -53.83
N ARG A 25 -41.11 -79.76 -54.07
CA ARG A 25 -41.47 -78.35 -53.88
C ARG A 25 -41.07 -77.84 -52.51
N LYS A 26 -41.58 -78.50 -51.47
CA LYS A 26 -41.29 -78.14 -50.07
C LYS A 26 -39.79 -78.13 -49.82
N ARG A 27 -39.06 -79.11 -50.35
CA ARG A 27 -37.60 -79.21 -50.18
C ARG A 27 -36.83 -78.13 -50.93
N VAL A 28 -37.22 -77.78 -52.16
CA VAL A 28 -36.62 -76.66 -52.91
C VAL A 28 -36.87 -75.34 -52.17
N TRP A 29 -38.09 -75.11 -51.71
CA TRP A 29 -38.43 -73.91 -50.93
C TRP A 29 -37.60 -73.84 -49.65
N ILE A 30 -37.57 -74.92 -48.85
CA ILE A 30 -36.80 -74.96 -47.60
C ILE A 30 -35.32 -74.70 -47.87
N ILE A 31 -34.70 -75.37 -48.85
CA ILE A 31 -33.26 -75.22 -49.10
C ILE A 31 -32.93 -73.82 -49.64
N LYS A 32 -33.73 -73.28 -50.57
CA LYS A 32 -33.45 -71.97 -51.18
C LYS A 32 -33.78 -70.79 -50.28
N LEU A 33 -34.83 -70.91 -49.47
CA LEU A 33 -35.10 -69.97 -48.39
C LEU A 33 -34.01 -70.06 -47.32
N ALA A 34 -33.60 -71.27 -46.90
CA ALA A 34 -32.49 -71.45 -45.94
C ALA A 34 -31.18 -70.82 -46.44
N GLU A 35 -30.85 -70.96 -47.73
CA GLU A 35 -29.69 -70.25 -48.30
C GLU A 35 -29.84 -68.72 -48.24
N GLY A 36 -31.05 -68.19 -48.44
CA GLY A 36 -31.32 -66.75 -48.35
C GLY A 36 -31.26 -66.24 -46.92
N THR A 37 -31.86 -66.96 -45.98
CA THR A 37 -31.88 -66.60 -44.56
C THR A 37 -30.49 -66.70 -43.94
N LEU A 38 -29.73 -67.77 -44.26
CA LEU A 38 -28.35 -67.90 -43.80
C LEU A 38 -27.45 -66.81 -44.39
N ALA A 39 -27.62 -66.44 -45.66
CA ALA A 39 -26.87 -65.31 -46.24
C ALA A 39 -27.23 -63.96 -45.59
N ALA A 40 -28.51 -63.73 -45.28
CA ALA A 40 -28.97 -62.54 -44.57
C ALA A 40 -28.40 -62.48 -43.14
N LEU A 41 -28.45 -63.60 -42.41
CA LEU A 41 -27.87 -63.73 -41.07
C LEU A 41 -26.36 -63.49 -41.09
N PHE A 42 -25.65 -64.03 -42.09
CA PHE A 42 -24.21 -63.79 -42.25
C PHE A 42 -23.89 -62.30 -42.38
N GLY A 43 -24.63 -61.56 -43.22
CA GLY A 43 -24.44 -60.12 -43.40
C GLY A 43 -24.66 -59.34 -42.10
N LEU A 44 -25.71 -59.67 -41.35
CA LEU A 44 -25.98 -59.03 -40.05
C LEU A 44 -24.89 -59.33 -39.02
N ILE A 45 -24.50 -60.60 -38.87
CA ILE A 45 -23.47 -61.01 -37.89
C ILE A 45 -22.13 -60.35 -38.21
N ILE A 46 -21.72 -60.34 -39.49
CA ILE A 46 -20.47 -59.66 -39.90
C ILE A 46 -20.56 -58.16 -39.66
N SER A 47 -21.69 -57.52 -39.96
CA SER A 47 -21.86 -56.09 -39.69
C SER A 47 -21.73 -55.75 -38.20
N TYR A 48 -22.28 -56.59 -37.31
CA TYR A 48 -22.10 -56.47 -35.87
C TYR A 48 -20.63 -56.65 -35.47
N LEU A 49 -19.94 -57.70 -35.98
CA LEU A 49 -18.54 -57.95 -35.67
C LEU A 49 -17.62 -56.82 -36.13
N ILE A 50 -17.93 -56.17 -37.27
CA ILE A 50 -17.20 -54.99 -37.75
C ILE A 50 -17.38 -53.83 -36.77
N VAL A 51 -18.61 -53.53 -36.32
CA VAL A 51 -18.83 -52.47 -35.32
C VAL A 51 -18.13 -52.81 -34.00
N PHE A 52 -18.25 -54.06 -33.53
CA PHE A 52 -17.58 -54.54 -32.34
C PHE A 52 -16.05 -54.34 -32.41
N GLY A 53 -15.43 -54.68 -33.54
CA GLY A 53 -13.99 -54.50 -33.76
C GLY A 53 -13.58 -53.03 -33.88
N LEU A 54 -14.34 -52.23 -34.64
CA LEU A 54 -14.06 -50.80 -34.82
C LEU A 54 -14.20 -50.01 -33.51
N ASP A 55 -15.17 -50.35 -32.66
CA ASP A 55 -15.35 -49.76 -31.33
C ASP A 55 -14.15 -50.00 -30.40
N ARG A 56 -13.23 -50.90 -30.73
CA ARG A 56 -11.96 -51.08 -29.98
C ARG A 56 -10.87 -50.11 -30.42
N LEU A 57 -10.91 -49.66 -31.68
CA LEU A 57 -9.88 -48.81 -32.27
C LEU A 57 -10.23 -47.33 -32.15
N PHE A 58 -11.48 -46.97 -32.46
CA PHE A 58 -11.96 -45.59 -32.50
C PHE A 58 -13.40 -45.50 -31.97
N ASP A 59 -13.86 -44.30 -31.65
CA ASP A 59 -15.29 -44.08 -31.38
C ASP A 59 -16.05 -44.02 -32.70
N THR A 60 -16.81 -45.08 -33.01
CA THR A 60 -17.46 -45.20 -34.32
C THR A 60 -18.56 -44.16 -34.51
N PRO A 61 -18.43 -43.26 -35.50
CA PRO A 61 -19.42 -42.22 -35.73
C PRO A 61 -20.75 -42.84 -36.15
N THR A 62 -21.84 -42.17 -35.77
CA THR A 62 -23.23 -42.58 -36.05
C THR A 62 -23.47 -42.95 -37.52
N LEU A 63 -22.91 -42.16 -38.45
CA LEU A 63 -23.06 -42.39 -39.90
C LEU A 63 -22.39 -43.69 -40.34
N LEU A 64 -21.18 -43.98 -39.85
CA LEU A 64 -20.47 -45.21 -40.19
C LEU A 64 -21.19 -46.44 -39.63
N ARG A 65 -21.68 -46.36 -38.39
CA ARG A 65 -22.50 -47.43 -37.79
C ARG A 65 -23.78 -47.68 -38.60
N ALA A 66 -24.47 -46.62 -39.02
CA ALA A 66 -25.66 -46.72 -39.86
C ALA A 66 -25.35 -47.35 -41.23
N LEU A 67 -24.26 -46.94 -41.88
CA LEU A 67 -23.84 -47.49 -43.17
C LEU A 67 -23.50 -48.98 -43.05
N ILE A 68 -22.75 -49.38 -42.02
CA ILE A 68 -22.44 -50.80 -41.75
C ILE A 68 -23.72 -51.61 -41.55
N LEU A 69 -24.68 -51.08 -40.79
CA LEU A 69 -25.96 -51.74 -40.55
C LEU A 69 -26.78 -51.88 -41.86
N ILE A 70 -26.89 -50.81 -42.66
CA ILE A 70 -27.61 -50.82 -43.95
C ILE A 70 -27.01 -51.86 -44.88
N VAL A 71 -25.67 -51.87 -45.04
CA VAL A 71 -24.96 -52.86 -45.86
C VAL A 71 -25.21 -54.28 -45.33
N GLY A 72 -25.17 -54.48 -44.01
CA GLY A 72 -25.51 -55.76 -43.37
C GLY A 72 -26.94 -56.22 -43.64
N MET A 73 -27.89 -55.29 -43.73
CA MET A 73 -29.31 -55.56 -44.00
C MET A 73 -29.64 -55.87 -45.47
N VAL A 74 -28.76 -55.56 -46.44
CA VAL A 74 -29.01 -55.79 -47.88
C VAL A 74 -29.41 -57.25 -48.16
N GLY A 75 -28.77 -58.21 -47.48
CA GLY A 75 -29.10 -59.63 -47.53
C GLY A 75 -30.57 -59.92 -47.17
N MET A 76 -31.06 -59.27 -46.13
CA MET A 76 -32.40 -59.45 -45.58
C MET A 76 -33.46 -58.68 -46.35
N VAL A 77 -33.18 -57.43 -46.75
CA VAL A 77 -34.15 -56.51 -47.36
C VAL A 77 -34.28 -56.71 -48.87
N ILE A 78 -33.18 -57.05 -49.56
CA ILE A 78 -33.17 -57.17 -51.03
C ILE A 78 -33.10 -58.63 -51.45
N PHE A 79 -32.05 -59.36 -51.03
CA PHE A 79 -31.79 -60.70 -51.56
C PHE A 79 -32.80 -61.77 -51.09
N LEU A 80 -33.27 -61.69 -49.84
CA LEU A 80 -34.24 -62.65 -49.31
C LEU A 80 -35.63 -62.52 -49.99
N PRO A 81 -36.23 -61.32 -50.16
CA PRO A 81 -37.45 -61.15 -50.95
C PRO A 81 -37.29 -61.55 -52.42
N LEU A 82 -36.16 -61.23 -53.06
CA LEU A 82 -35.88 -61.68 -54.43
C LEU A 82 -35.81 -63.20 -54.53
N LYS A 83 -35.18 -63.88 -53.56
CA LYS A 83 -35.17 -65.35 -53.51
C LYS A 83 -36.56 -65.92 -53.24
N TYR A 84 -37.34 -65.31 -52.35
CA TYR A 84 -38.72 -65.69 -52.11
C TYR A 84 -39.55 -65.57 -53.39
N HIS A 85 -39.47 -64.45 -54.09
CA HIS A 85 -40.16 -64.23 -55.36
C HIS A 85 -39.72 -65.25 -56.42
N ASN A 86 -38.41 -65.43 -56.60
CA ASN A 86 -37.87 -66.30 -57.64
C ASN A 86 -38.09 -67.80 -57.39
N TRP A 87 -38.08 -68.26 -56.14
CA TRP A 87 -38.14 -69.68 -55.80
C TRP A 87 -39.48 -70.14 -55.25
N VAL A 88 -40.22 -69.29 -54.53
CA VAL A 88 -41.53 -69.62 -53.93
C VAL A 88 -42.66 -69.10 -54.79
N TRP A 89 -42.65 -67.81 -55.16
CA TRP A 89 -43.76 -67.18 -55.89
C TRP A 89 -43.84 -67.67 -57.34
N ARG A 90 -42.73 -67.64 -58.08
CA ARG A 90 -42.65 -68.12 -59.47
C ARG A 90 -42.91 -69.63 -59.62
N ASN A 91 -42.55 -70.41 -58.62
CA ASN A 91 -42.71 -71.88 -58.63
C ASN A 91 -43.85 -72.34 -57.69
N ARG A 92 -44.95 -71.59 -57.63
CA ARG A 92 -46.12 -71.96 -56.82
C ARG A 92 -46.93 -73.11 -57.45
N GLN A 93 -47.01 -73.09 -58.78
CA GLN A 93 -47.64 -74.12 -59.60
C GLN A 93 -46.70 -75.33 -59.81
N LEU A 94 -47.28 -76.50 -60.02
CA LEU A 94 -46.54 -77.75 -60.18
C LEU A 94 -45.70 -77.75 -61.49
N ASP A 95 -46.14 -77.02 -62.52
CA ASP A 95 -45.44 -76.89 -63.82
C ASP A 95 -44.05 -76.26 -63.66
N GLY A 96 -43.97 -75.15 -62.93
CA GLY A 96 -42.70 -74.46 -62.67
C GLY A 96 -41.69 -75.33 -61.91
N ILE A 97 -42.17 -76.27 -61.09
CA ILE A 97 -41.33 -77.18 -60.31
C ILE A 97 -40.89 -78.38 -61.13
N ALA A 98 -41.74 -78.87 -62.02
CA ALA A 98 -41.37 -79.89 -62.99
C ALA A 98 -40.26 -79.38 -63.93
N ARG A 99 -40.29 -78.10 -64.34
CA ARG A 99 -39.18 -77.45 -65.09
C ARG A 99 -37.85 -77.46 -64.32
N LEU A 100 -37.88 -77.24 -63.00
CA LEU A 100 -36.66 -77.30 -62.19
C LEU A 100 -36.05 -78.71 -62.13
N LEU A 101 -36.86 -79.74 -62.33
CA LEU A 101 -36.42 -81.14 -62.34
C LEU A 101 -35.58 -81.47 -63.60
N GLN A 102 -35.85 -80.79 -64.72
CA GLN A 102 -35.09 -80.94 -65.97
C GLN A 102 -33.61 -80.60 -65.79
N HIS A 103 -33.26 -79.77 -64.80
CA HIS A 103 -31.87 -79.38 -64.56
C HIS A 103 -30.98 -80.54 -64.12
N LYS A 104 -31.52 -81.50 -63.33
CA LYS A 104 -30.78 -82.69 -62.90
C LYS A 104 -31.16 -83.94 -63.70
N PHE A 105 -32.42 -84.04 -64.11
CA PHE A 105 -32.94 -85.17 -64.88
C PHE A 105 -33.65 -84.63 -66.13
N PRO A 106 -32.93 -84.35 -67.23
CA PRO A 106 -33.50 -83.68 -68.41
C PRO A 106 -34.69 -84.43 -69.02
N ARG A 107 -34.53 -85.72 -69.30
CA ARG A 107 -35.58 -86.55 -69.94
C ARG A 107 -36.79 -86.79 -69.03
N PHE A 108 -36.53 -87.21 -67.80
CA PHE A 108 -37.58 -87.47 -66.81
C PHE A 108 -38.33 -86.19 -66.38
N GLY A 109 -37.63 -85.06 -66.25
CA GLY A 109 -38.25 -83.77 -65.96
C GLY A 109 -39.18 -83.30 -67.08
N ASP A 110 -38.85 -83.59 -68.33
CA ASP A 110 -39.70 -83.29 -69.49
C ASP A 110 -40.97 -84.15 -69.51
N HIS A 111 -40.85 -85.45 -69.23
CA HIS A 111 -42.02 -86.34 -69.08
C HIS A 111 -42.95 -85.90 -67.94
N VAL A 112 -42.38 -85.51 -66.80
CA VAL A 112 -43.15 -85.02 -65.65
C VAL A 112 -43.81 -83.67 -65.96
N LEU A 113 -43.12 -82.74 -66.61
CA LEU A 113 -43.68 -81.46 -67.04
C LEU A 113 -44.83 -81.64 -68.01
N GLY A 114 -44.63 -82.47 -69.04
CA GLY A 114 -45.65 -82.75 -70.05
C GLY A 114 -46.94 -83.26 -69.42
N ILE A 115 -46.87 -84.11 -68.41
CA ILE A 115 -48.07 -84.62 -67.70
C ILE A 115 -48.70 -83.59 -66.77
N VAL A 116 -47.92 -82.72 -66.13
CA VAL A 116 -48.49 -81.65 -65.30
C VAL A 116 -49.20 -80.62 -66.20
N GLU A 117 -48.61 -80.24 -67.34
CA GLU A 117 -49.23 -79.34 -68.32
C GLU A 117 -50.49 -79.97 -68.96
N LEU A 118 -50.47 -81.28 -69.24
CA LEU A 118 -51.65 -82.04 -69.70
C LEU A 118 -52.77 -82.11 -68.64
N ALA A 119 -52.40 -82.12 -67.36
CA ALA A 119 -53.36 -82.11 -66.25
C ALA A 119 -53.90 -80.70 -65.94
N ALA A 120 -53.14 -79.65 -66.23
CA ALA A 120 -53.50 -78.25 -65.99
C ALA A 120 -54.33 -77.64 -67.13
N ASN A 121 -53.97 -77.89 -68.40
CA ASN A 121 -54.68 -77.41 -69.58
C ASN A 121 -55.67 -78.46 -70.09
N ARG A 122 -56.88 -78.46 -69.53
CA ARG A 122 -57.97 -79.32 -69.98
C ARG A 122 -58.92 -78.65 -70.99
N SER A 123 -58.56 -77.48 -71.52
CA SER A 123 -59.39 -76.72 -72.47
C SER A 123 -59.30 -77.22 -73.91
N ASP A 124 -58.32 -78.07 -74.25
CA ASP A 124 -58.21 -78.67 -75.58
C ASP A 124 -59.09 -79.92 -75.67
N GLN A 125 -60.20 -79.79 -76.39
CA GLN A 125 -61.21 -80.83 -76.66
C GLN A 125 -60.71 -82.03 -77.53
N SER A 126 -59.40 -82.15 -77.79
CA SER A 126 -58.83 -83.09 -78.77
C SER A 126 -58.05 -84.29 -78.19
N SER A 127 -57.97 -84.46 -76.87
CA SER A 127 -57.14 -85.52 -76.25
C SER A 127 -57.91 -86.77 -75.80
N SER A 128 -57.48 -87.97 -76.22
CA SER A 128 -58.07 -89.26 -75.82
C SER A 128 -57.81 -89.58 -74.34
N PRO A 129 -58.84 -89.81 -73.50
CA PRO A 129 -58.70 -90.07 -72.06
C PRO A 129 -57.84 -91.29 -71.71
N ALA A 130 -57.81 -92.31 -72.58
CA ALA A 130 -57.04 -93.54 -72.36
C ALA A 130 -55.52 -93.33 -72.52
N LEU A 131 -55.11 -92.48 -73.47
CA LEU A 131 -53.69 -92.15 -73.70
C LEU A 131 -53.14 -91.28 -72.56
N VAL A 132 -53.93 -90.31 -72.09
CA VAL A 132 -53.58 -89.48 -70.93
C VAL A 132 -53.38 -90.33 -69.67
N ALA A 133 -54.28 -91.29 -69.41
CA ALA A 133 -54.17 -92.18 -68.26
C ALA A 133 -52.97 -93.15 -68.35
N ALA A 134 -52.63 -93.63 -69.55
CA ALA A 134 -51.46 -94.48 -69.78
C ALA A 134 -50.14 -93.70 -69.56
N ALA A 135 -50.05 -92.49 -70.10
CA ALA A 135 -48.90 -91.60 -69.89
C ALA A 135 -48.72 -91.25 -68.39
N MET A 136 -49.82 -90.96 -67.68
CA MET A 136 -49.81 -90.72 -66.23
C MET A 136 -49.30 -91.92 -65.42
N ARG A 137 -49.68 -93.16 -65.78
CA ARG A 137 -49.17 -94.37 -65.11
C ARG A 137 -47.69 -94.61 -65.39
N GLN A 138 -47.25 -94.43 -66.64
CA GLN A 138 -45.86 -94.60 -67.03
C GLN A 138 -44.93 -93.67 -66.24
N VAL A 139 -45.31 -92.39 -66.07
CA VAL A 139 -44.52 -91.45 -65.28
C VAL A 139 -44.67 -91.65 -63.79
N ASP A 140 -45.80 -92.16 -63.29
CA ASP A 140 -45.92 -92.56 -61.87
C ASP A 140 -44.97 -93.70 -61.51
N GLU A 141 -44.81 -94.68 -62.41
CA GLU A 141 -43.81 -95.75 -62.27
C GLU A 141 -42.37 -95.24 -62.43
N GLU A 142 -42.13 -94.27 -63.29
CA GLU A 142 -40.81 -93.65 -63.48
C GLU A 142 -40.40 -92.76 -62.28
N VAL A 143 -41.38 -92.06 -61.66
CA VAL A 143 -41.20 -91.30 -60.41
C VAL A 143 -40.81 -92.23 -59.26
N ALA A 144 -41.38 -93.43 -59.18
CA ALA A 144 -41.05 -94.40 -58.14
C ALA A 144 -39.58 -94.86 -58.18
N LYS A 145 -38.93 -94.76 -59.35
CA LYS A 145 -37.52 -95.14 -59.55
C LYS A 145 -36.52 -94.03 -59.16
N HIS A 146 -36.99 -92.79 -58.95
CA HIS A 146 -36.12 -91.63 -58.76
C HIS A 146 -36.31 -90.95 -57.40
N ASN A 147 -35.20 -90.64 -56.72
CA ASN A 147 -35.23 -89.84 -55.50
C ASN A 147 -35.12 -88.33 -55.79
N LEU A 148 -36.27 -87.67 -55.89
CA LEU A 148 -36.39 -86.23 -56.17
C LEU A 148 -35.68 -85.35 -55.12
N ALA A 149 -35.40 -85.87 -53.92
CA ALA A 149 -34.70 -85.17 -52.85
C ALA A 149 -33.33 -84.61 -53.24
N THR A 150 -32.66 -85.28 -54.19
CA THR A 150 -31.31 -84.91 -54.63
C THR A 150 -31.32 -83.96 -55.85
N ALA A 151 -32.51 -83.64 -56.39
CA ALA A 151 -32.69 -82.86 -57.61
C ALA A 151 -32.75 -81.35 -57.38
N VAL A 152 -32.49 -80.86 -56.16
CA VAL A 152 -32.49 -79.43 -55.87
C VAL A 152 -31.30 -78.77 -56.60
N PRO A 153 -31.52 -77.72 -57.41
CA PRO A 153 -30.43 -77.09 -58.16
C PRO A 153 -29.41 -76.42 -57.24
N ASN A 154 -28.12 -76.78 -57.39
CA ASN A 154 -26.98 -76.17 -56.69
C ASN A 154 -27.24 -75.87 -55.19
N PRO A 155 -27.40 -76.89 -54.32
CA PRO A 155 -27.68 -76.67 -52.90
C PRO A 155 -26.43 -76.14 -52.18
N ARG A 156 -26.42 -74.84 -51.85
CA ARG A 156 -25.33 -74.15 -51.15
C ARG A 156 -25.61 -73.92 -49.67
N HIS A 157 -26.74 -74.38 -49.15
CA HIS A 157 -27.15 -74.19 -47.75
C HIS A 157 -26.08 -74.66 -46.74
N ARG A 158 -25.36 -75.75 -47.01
CA ARG A 158 -24.26 -76.23 -46.14
C ARG A 158 -23.07 -75.28 -46.10
N ARG A 159 -22.71 -74.68 -47.25
CA ARG A 159 -21.62 -73.68 -47.31
C ARG A 159 -22.01 -72.42 -46.55
N TRP A 160 -23.26 -71.98 -46.71
CA TRP A 160 -23.79 -70.85 -45.94
C TRP A 160 -23.91 -71.16 -44.45
N ALA A 161 -24.28 -72.38 -44.06
CA ALA A 161 -24.32 -72.80 -42.66
C ALA A 161 -22.92 -72.75 -42.02
N LEU A 162 -21.88 -73.20 -42.74
CA LEU A 162 -20.49 -73.06 -42.30
C LEU A 162 -20.04 -71.59 -42.24
N ALA A 163 -20.37 -70.80 -43.26
CA ALA A 163 -20.02 -69.38 -43.32
C ALA A 163 -20.67 -68.57 -42.18
N VAL A 164 -21.90 -68.91 -41.77
CA VAL A 164 -22.58 -68.31 -40.61
C VAL A 164 -22.04 -68.87 -39.29
N GLY A 165 -21.74 -70.16 -39.23
CA GLY A 165 -21.35 -70.84 -38.00
C GLY A 165 -20.09 -70.26 -37.36
N LEU A 166 -19.06 -69.96 -38.15
CA LEU A 166 -17.81 -69.39 -37.64
C LEU A 166 -17.97 -68.00 -36.98
N PRO A 167 -18.54 -66.98 -37.66
CA PRO A 167 -18.74 -65.68 -37.03
C PRO A 167 -19.79 -65.73 -35.91
N LEU A 168 -20.81 -66.59 -36.01
CA LEU A 168 -21.76 -66.79 -34.91
C LEU A 168 -21.07 -67.33 -33.64
N LEU A 169 -20.13 -68.27 -33.80
CA LEU A 169 -19.30 -68.76 -32.70
C LEU A 169 -18.51 -67.63 -32.05
N LEU A 170 -17.90 -66.73 -32.84
CA LEU A 170 -17.18 -65.56 -32.31
C LEU A 170 -18.10 -64.62 -31.50
N VAL A 171 -19.33 -64.38 -31.97
CA VAL A 171 -20.32 -63.60 -31.21
C VAL A 171 -20.67 -64.28 -29.89
N ILE A 172 -20.89 -65.60 -29.89
CA ILE A 172 -21.22 -66.36 -28.67
C ILE A 172 -20.06 -66.31 -27.67
N VAL A 173 -18.82 -66.53 -28.14
CA VAL A 173 -17.62 -66.44 -27.29
C VAL A 173 -17.48 -65.03 -26.71
N GLY A 174 -17.64 -63.98 -27.53
CA GLY A 174 -17.60 -62.59 -27.05
C GLY A 174 -18.67 -62.30 -25.99
N ALA A 175 -19.91 -62.77 -26.20
CA ALA A 175 -21.00 -62.59 -25.27
C ALA A 175 -20.79 -63.30 -23.92
N LEU A 176 -20.04 -64.40 -23.89
CA LEU A 176 -19.71 -65.16 -22.68
C LEU A 176 -18.47 -64.62 -21.96
N VAL A 177 -17.42 -64.26 -22.69
CA VAL A 177 -16.12 -63.85 -22.11
C VAL A 177 -16.13 -62.37 -21.71
N ILE A 178 -16.75 -61.50 -22.52
CA ILE A 178 -16.81 -60.04 -22.32
C ILE A 178 -18.25 -59.55 -22.52
N PRO A 179 -19.16 -59.88 -21.60
CA PRO A 179 -20.59 -59.65 -21.75
C PRO A 179 -20.96 -58.15 -21.82
N ALA A 180 -20.32 -57.31 -21.01
CA ALA A 180 -20.58 -55.87 -20.98
C ALA A 180 -20.22 -55.21 -22.32
N THR A 181 -19.04 -55.52 -22.85
CA THR A 181 -18.55 -55.02 -24.15
C THR A 181 -19.44 -55.47 -25.29
N SER A 182 -19.80 -56.76 -25.33
CA SER A 182 -20.65 -57.31 -26.39
C SER A 182 -22.05 -56.70 -26.38
N ARG A 183 -22.64 -56.49 -25.19
CA ARG A 183 -23.94 -55.82 -25.04
C ARG A 183 -23.88 -54.36 -25.47
N ASN A 184 -22.82 -53.63 -25.12
CA ASN A 184 -22.64 -52.24 -25.54
C ASN A 184 -22.51 -52.10 -27.06
N ALA A 185 -21.65 -52.91 -27.68
CA ALA A 185 -21.50 -52.94 -29.13
C ALA A 185 -22.81 -53.32 -29.83
N LEU A 186 -23.57 -54.28 -29.28
CA LEU A 186 -24.87 -54.68 -29.82
C LEU A 186 -25.88 -53.54 -29.75
N ALA A 187 -25.94 -52.82 -28.63
CA ALA A 187 -26.78 -51.65 -28.46
C ALA A 187 -26.41 -50.55 -29.45
N ARG A 188 -25.11 -50.24 -29.61
CA ARG A 188 -24.58 -49.24 -30.55
C ARG A 188 -24.83 -49.62 -32.01
N TRP A 189 -24.80 -50.92 -32.35
CA TRP A 189 -25.09 -51.44 -33.69
C TRP A 189 -26.59 -51.46 -34.03
N LEU A 190 -27.46 -51.88 -33.09
CA LEU A 190 -28.92 -51.87 -33.30
C LEU A 190 -29.51 -50.46 -33.31
N THR A 191 -28.90 -49.54 -32.56
CA THR A 191 -29.35 -48.15 -32.43
C THR A 191 -28.27 -47.15 -32.86
N PRO A 192 -27.89 -47.12 -34.16
CA PRO A 192 -26.81 -46.24 -34.62
C PRO A 192 -27.07 -44.76 -34.33
N TRP A 193 -28.36 -44.39 -34.27
CA TRP A 193 -28.88 -43.02 -34.10
C TRP A 193 -28.95 -42.58 -32.64
N ARG A 194 -28.83 -43.51 -31.67
CA ARG A 194 -28.74 -43.14 -30.25
C ARG A 194 -27.30 -42.83 -29.88
N ASN A 195 -27.12 -41.81 -29.04
CA ASN A 195 -25.84 -41.47 -28.45
C ASN A 195 -25.55 -42.37 -27.24
N VAL A 196 -25.27 -43.65 -27.52
CA VAL A 196 -24.86 -44.62 -26.50
C VAL A 196 -23.35 -44.52 -26.33
N GLU A 197 -22.87 -44.18 -25.14
CA GLU A 197 -21.42 -44.09 -24.88
C GLU A 197 -20.70 -45.41 -25.16
N ARG A 198 -19.45 -45.30 -25.64
CA ARG A 198 -18.61 -46.46 -25.95
C ARG A 198 -18.13 -47.10 -24.66
N TYR A 199 -18.28 -48.42 -24.56
CA TYR A 199 -17.70 -49.15 -23.44
C TYR A 199 -16.17 -49.21 -23.54
N THR A 200 -15.50 -48.65 -22.54
CA THR A 200 -14.05 -48.73 -22.30
C THR A 200 -13.75 -49.63 -21.10
N PHE A 201 -12.61 -50.32 -21.15
CA PHE A 201 -12.16 -51.19 -20.07
C PHE A 201 -11.53 -50.40 -18.92
N ALA A 202 -10.80 -49.33 -19.24
CA ALA A 202 -10.49 -48.30 -18.26
C ALA A 202 -11.72 -47.40 -18.09
N GLN A 203 -12.31 -47.34 -16.91
CA GLN A 203 -13.50 -46.54 -16.64
C GLN A 203 -13.13 -45.34 -15.78
N LEU A 204 -13.23 -44.14 -16.36
CA LEU A 204 -12.94 -42.89 -15.65
C LEU A 204 -14.15 -42.40 -14.86
N GLU A 205 -13.87 -41.78 -13.72
CA GLU A 205 -14.82 -41.09 -12.86
C GLU A 205 -14.80 -39.57 -13.10
N GLY A 206 -15.93 -38.91 -12.89
CA GLY A 206 -16.10 -37.46 -13.10
C GLY A 206 -16.53 -37.05 -14.52
N GLN A 207 -17.02 -35.82 -14.63
CA GLN A 207 -17.56 -35.22 -15.85
C GLN A 207 -16.49 -34.41 -16.62
N SER A 208 -16.83 -34.03 -17.86
CA SER A 208 -15.99 -33.25 -18.79
C SER A 208 -16.31 -31.74 -18.74
N ASP A 209 -16.65 -31.23 -17.56
CA ASP A 209 -17.09 -29.84 -17.41
C ASP A 209 -15.95 -28.85 -17.68
N LEU A 210 -16.34 -27.62 -18.03
CA LEU A 210 -15.40 -26.52 -18.25
C LEU A 210 -14.59 -26.28 -16.98
N ARG A 211 -13.26 -26.28 -17.13
CA ARG A 211 -12.33 -26.02 -16.06
C ARG A 211 -11.65 -24.68 -16.26
N VAL A 212 -11.90 -23.74 -15.36
CA VAL A 212 -11.17 -22.46 -15.34
C VAL A 212 -9.85 -22.68 -14.60
N VAL A 213 -8.75 -22.17 -15.17
CA VAL A 213 -7.41 -22.26 -14.59
C VAL A 213 -6.75 -20.89 -14.53
N ALA A 214 -5.71 -20.74 -13.72
CA ALA A 214 -4.97 -19.48 -13.65
C ALA A 214 -4.18 -19.24 -14.96
N TYR A 215 -4.28 -18.02 -15.47
CA TYR A 215 -3.60 -17.60 -16.70
C TYR A 215 -2.09 -17.65 -16.55
N ALA A 216 -1.41 -18.24 -17.54
CA ALA A 216 0.05 -18.37 -17.60
C ALA A 216 0.68 -19.07 -16.37
N GLU A 217 -0.07 -19.93 -15.68
CA GLU A 217 0.41 -20.74 -14.56
C GLU A 217 0.25 -22.24 -14.86
N PRO A 218 1.15 -23.11 -14.36
CA PRO A 218 0.97 -24.55 -14.46
C PRO A 218 -0.25 -24.97 -13.65
N PHE A 219 -0.95 -26.02 -14.09
CA PHE A 219 -2.13 -26.51 -13.40
C PHE A 219 -2.25 -28.02 -13.45
N ASP A 220 -2.86 -28.59 -12.41
CA ASP A 220 -2.97 -30.03 -12.27
C ASP A 220 -4.32 -30.54 -12.72
N VAL A 221 -4.32 -31.59 -13.55
CA VAL A 221 -5.52 -32.34 -13.93
C VAL A 221 -5.45 -33.71 -13.29
N LYS A 222 -6.55 -34.10 -12.61
CA LYS A 222 -6.70 -35.42 -12.01
C LYS A 222 -7.65 -36.27 -12.83
N ALA A 223 -7.25 -37.50 -13.09
CA ALA A 223 -8.10 -38.52 -13.69
C ALA A 223 -8.19 -39.70 -12.73
N GLU A 224 -9.40 -40.02 -12.27
CA GLU A 224 -9.66 -41.10 -11.33
C GLU A 224 -10.36 -42.26 -12.03
N LEU A 225 -9.97 -43.49 -11.72
CA LEU A 225 -10.64 -44.70 -12.20
C LEU A 225 -11.72 -45.10 -11.21
N LYS A 226 -12.85 -45.59 -11.73
CA LYS A 226 -13.89 -46.22 -10.89
C LYS A 226 -13.32 -47.47 -10.20
N ASP A 227 -13.65 -47.70 -8.93
CA ASP A 227 -13.17 -48.84 -8.12
C ASP A 227 -13.25 -50.19 -8.87
N GLY A 228 -14.37 -50.40 -9.57
CA GLY A 228 -14.69 -51.61 -10.33
C GLY A 228 -14.15 -51.65 -11.77
N SER A 229 -13.24 -50.75 -12.15
CA SER A 229 -12.68 -50.69 -13.51
C SER A 229 -11.98 -52.01 -13.89
N PRO A 230 -12.44 -52.71 -14.96
CA PRO A 230 -11.86 -54.00 -15.37
C PRO A 230 -10.39 -53.94 -15.78
N TRP A 231 -9.93 -52.79 -16.27
CA TRP A 231 -8.53 -52.55 -16.60
C TRP A 231 -8.05 -51.30 -15.84
N LYS A 232 -6.86 -51.42 -15.23
CA LYS A 232 -6.18 -50.35 -14.48
C LYS A 232 -4.77 -50.16 -15.06
N PRO A 233 -4.61 -49.35 -16.13
CA PRO A 233 -3.31 -49.12 -16.77
C PRO A 233 -2.24 -48.59 -15.79
N GLU A 234 -0.97 -48.91 -16.02
CA GLU A 234 0.12 -48.40 -15.17
C GLU A 234 0.44 -46.92 -15.41
N SER A 235 0.21 -46.45 -16.64
CA SER A 235 0.42 -45.06 -17.04
C SER A 235 -0.78 -44.52 -17.80
N ALA A 236 -0.86 -43.20 -17.85
CA ALA A 236 -1.82 -42.44 -18.63
C ALA A 236 -1.15 -41.22 -19.25
N GLU A 237 -1.79 -40.66 -20.28
CA GLU A 237 -1.31 -39.50 -21.02
C GLU A 237 -2.32 -38.36 -20.96
N ALA A 238 -1.85 -37.14 -20.78
CA ALA A 238 -2.63 -35.92 -20.92
C ALA A 238 -1.97 -35.00 -21.95
N ARG A 239 -2.75 -34.47 -22.88
CA ARG A 239 -2.26 -33.54 -23.90
C ARG A 239 -3.11 -32.28 -23.94
N TYR A 240 -2.50 -31.12 -23.76
CA TYR A 240 -3.18 -29.84 -23.98
C TYR A 240 -3.10 -29.46 -25.45
N ALA A 241 -4.25 -29.35 -26.12
CA ALA A 241 -4.34 -29.03 -27.55
C ALA A 241 -3.33 -29.86 -28.38
N ASP A 242 -2.37 -29.18 -29.02
CA ASP A 242 -1.35 -29.80 -29.86
C ASP A 242 0.04 -29.96 -29.22
N GLN A 243 0.18 -29.69 -27.92
CA GLN A 243 1.45 -29.77 -27.20
C GLN A 243 1.95 -31.21 -27.02
N GLU A 244 3.16 -31.37 -26.50
CA GLU A 244 3.69 -32.70 -26.17
C GLU A 244 2.83 -33.37 -25.09
N PRO A 245 2.54 -34.68 -25.22
CA PRO A 245 1.78 -35.40 -24.21
C PRO A 245 2.62 -35.59 -22.94
N ILE A 246 1.96 -35.43 -21.80
CA ILE A 246 2.54 -35.61 -20.47
C ILE A 246 2.07 -36.95 -19.94
N GLU A 247 3.02 -37.79 -19.55
CA GLU A 247 2.75 -39.09 -18.96
C GLU A 247 2.71 -39.01 -17.44
N ALA A 248 1.69 -39.63 -16.85
CA ALA A 248 1.57 -39.81 -15.41
C ALA A 248 1.50 -41.30 -15.08
N LYS A 249 2.18 -41.71 -14.01
CA LYS A 249 2.05 -43.06 -13.45
C LYS A 249 0.82 -43.14 -12.55
N ARG A 250 0.24 -44.34 -12.43
CA ARG A 250 -0.90 -44.57 -11.55
C ARG A 250 -0.47 -44.58 -10.08
N GLU A 251 -1.10 -43.74 -9.27
CA GLU A 251 -1.01 -43.77 -7.82
C GLU A 251 -2.35 -44.24 -7.25
N GLY A 252 -2.42 -45.51 -6.85
CA GLY A 252 -3.68 -46.14 -6.46
C GLY A 252 -4.67 -46.25 -7.62
N GLU A 253 -5.68 -45.39 -7.61
CA GLU A 253 -6.72 -45.27 -8.65
C GLU A 253 -6.71 -43.92 -9.37
N THR A 254 -5.75 -43.05 -9.05
CA THR A 254 -5.63 -41.69 -9.60
C THR A 254 -4.39 -41.55 -10.49
N TYR A 255 -4.52 -40.69 -11.50
CA TYR A 255 -3.43 -40.15 -12.31
C TYR A 255 -3.42 -38.63 -12.16
N GLU A 256 -2.28 -38.07 -11.80
CA GLU A 256 -2.08 -36.63 -11.62
C GLU A 256 -1.17 -36.10 -12.72
N PHE A 257 -1.67 -35.14 -13.49
CA PHE A 257 -0.95 -34.53 -14.61
C PHE A 257 -0.70 -33.08 -14.31
N GLN A 258 0.57 -32.69 -14.22
CA GLN A 258 0.97 -31.30 -14.11
C GLN A 258 1.17 -30.73 -15.52
N LEU A 259 0.24 -29.90 -15.99
CA LEU A 259 0.31 -29.28 -17.31
C LEU A 259 1.08 -27.96 -17.26
N PRO A 260 1.83 -27.61 -18.33
CA PRO A 260 2.55 -26.37 -18.40
C PRO A 260 1.59 -25.16 -18.45
N PRO A 261 2.10 -23.95 -18.16
CA PRO A 261 1.38 -22.69 -18.29
C PRO A 261 0.62 -22.51 -19.60
N GLN A 262 -0.63 -22.02 -19.54
CA GLN A 262 -1.47 -21.78 -20.72
C GLN A 262 -2.03 -20.35 -20.72
N THR A 263 -2.12 -19.77 -21.91
CA THR A 263 -2.61 -18.39 -22.12
C THR A 263 -3.84 -18.32 -23.03
N GLU A 264 -4.13 -19.38 -23.77
CA GLU A 264 -5.25 -19.45 -24.70
C GLU A 264 -6.24 -20.53 -24.28
N ASP A 265 -7.50 -20.38 -24.69
CA ASP A 265 -8.53 -21.39 -24.47
C ASP A 265 -8.20 -22.66 -25.25
N GLY A 266 -8.47 -23.82 -24.63
CA GLY A 266 -8.07 -25.09 -25.22
C GLY A 266 -8.76 -26.28 -24.59
N LYS A 267 -8.27 -27.48 -24.92
CA LYS A 267 -8.80 -28.74 -24.41
C LYS A 267 -7.68 -29.64 -23.96
N VAL A 268 -7.82 -30.19 -22.76
CA VAL A 268 -6.98 -31.29 -22.27
C VAL A 268 -7.59 -32.60 -22.73
N ASN A 269 -6.89 -33.30 -23.61
CA ASN A 269 -7.23 -34.64 -24.05
C ASN A 269 -6.50 -35.66 -23.17
N LEU A 270 -7.25 -36.30 -22.29
CA LEU A 270 -6.81 -37.38 -21.42
C LEU A 270 -6.97 -38.71 -22.13
N ARG A 271 -5.96 -39.58 -22.01
CA ARG A 271 -5.97 -40.95 -22.47
C ARG A 271 -5.48 -41.88 -21.37
N VAL A 272 -6.35 -42.79 -20.93
CA VAL A 272 -6.05 -43.82 -19.93
C VAL A 272 -6.36 -45.17 -20.55
N GLY A 273 -5.35 -45.86 -21.06
CA GLY A 273 -5.54 -47.10 -21.82
C GLY A 273 -6.42 -46.89 -23.08
N ASP A 274 -7.64 -47.42 -23.05
CA ASP A 274 -8.65 -47.27 -24.10
C ASP A 274 -9.65 -46.13 -23.84
N ALA A 275 -9.69 -45.58 -22.62
CA ALA A 275 -10.48 -44.42 -22.27
C ALA A 275 -9.88 -43.13 -22.85
N ARG A 276 -10.76 -42.27 -23.36
CA ARG A 276 -10.42 -40.94 -23.88
C ARG A 276 -11.42 -39.94 -23.31
N ARG A 277 -10.94 -38.85 -22.74
CA ARG A 277 -11.78 -37.76 -22.21
C ARG A 277 -11.20 -36.42 -22.64
N SER A 278 -12.05 -35.49 -23.05
CA SER A 278 -11.64 -34.12 -23.39
C SER A 278 -12.23 -33.17 -22.34
N ILE A 279 -11.41 -32.31 -21.76
CA ILE A 279 -11.80 -31.33 -20.75
C ILE A 279 -11.54 -29.95 -21.34
N PRO A 280 -12.55 -29.10 -21.56
CA PRO A 280 -12.33 -27.73 -21.99
C PRO A 280 -11.70 -26.93 -20.85
N VAL A 281 -10.68 -26.13 -21.17
CA VAL A 281 -9.92 -25.33 -20.21
C VAL A 281 -9.87 -23.88 -20.68
N GLU A 282 -10.25 -22.97 -19.79
CA GLU A 282 -10.20 -21.51 -20.00
C GLU A 282 -9.22 -20.88 -19.00
N PRO A 283 -8.04 -20.41 -19.44
CA PRO A 283 -7.12 -19.65 -18.59
C PRO A 283 -7.68 -18.25 -18.29
N LYS A 284 -7.79 -17.89 -17.01
CA LYS A 284 -8.24 -16.56 -16.56
C LYS A 284 -7.27 -15.96 -15.55
N LEU A 285 -7.13 -14.63 -15.59
CA LEU A 285 -6.35 -13.91 -14.59
C LEU A 285 -6.96 -14.12 -13.20
N ARG A 286 -6.11 -14.27 -12.18
CA ARG A 286 -6.50 -14.34 -10.76
C ARG A 286 -7.15 -13.02 -10.32
N PRO A 287 -8.07 -13.05 -9.33
CA PRO A 287 -8.61 -11.85 -8.75
C PRO A 287 -7.50 -11.06 -8.04
N ALA A 288 -7.33 -9.80 -8.41
CA ALA A 288 -6.34 -8.91 -7.81
C ALA A 288 -7.01 -7.86 -6.94
N LEU A 289 -6.30 -7.39 -5.91
CA LEU A 289 -6.73 -6.27 -5.07
C LEU A 289 -6.63 -4.97 -5.87
N LYS A 290 -7.74 -4.24 -5.96
CA LYS A 290 -7.81 -2.93 -6.61
C LYS A 290 -7.68 -1.81 -5.59
N GLU A 291 -8.35 -1.95 -4.45
CA GLU A 291 -8.44 -0.94 -3.39
C GLU A 291 -8.54 -1.64 -2.04
N LEU A 292 -7.94 -1.06 -1.01
CA LEU A 292 -8.03 -1.53 0.37
C LEU A 292 -8.02 -0.31 1.30
N ILE A 293 -9.17 -0.06 1.89
CA ILE A 293 -9.41 1.08 2.76
C ILE A 293 -9.64 0.56 4.18
N ALA A 294 -9.05 1.22 5.16
CA ALA A 294 -9.39 1.06 6.56
C ALA A 294 -10.29 2.22 7.00
N ASN A 295 -11.54 1.91 7.35
CA ASN A 295 -12.43 2.83 8.04
C ASN A 295 -12.18 2.69 9.54
N VAL A 296 -11.52 3.69 10.12
CA VAL A 296 -11.05 3.70 11.50
C VAL A 296 -11.97 4.58 12.34
N GLU A 297 -12.64 3.96 13.29
CA GLU A 297 -13.33 4.65 14.38
C GLU A 297 -12.33 4.84 15.51
N LEU A 298 -12.00 6.10 15.79
CA LEU A 298 -11.10 6.48 16.88
C LEU A 298 -11.80 6.28 18.24
N PRO A 299 -11.04 6.14 19.34
CA PRO A 299 -11.62 6.00 20.68
C PRO A 299 -12.57 7.15 21.04
N ASP A 300 -13.68 6.83 21.71
CA ASP A 300 -14.72 7.80 22.10
C ASP A 300 -14.18 9.00 22.88
N TYR A 301 -13.11 8.80 23.67
CA TYR A 301 -12.53 9.87 24.49
C TYR A 301 -11.97 11.02 23.64
N LEU A 302 -11.53 10.73 22.41
CA LEU A 302 -11.04 11.73 21.46
C LEU A 302 -12.14 12.61 20.87
N GLN A 303 -13.42 12.28 21.08
CA GLN A 303 -14.56 13.09 20.63
C GLN A 303 -14.57 13.41 19.12
N ARG A 304 -13.94 12.56 18.29
CA ARG A 304 -13.97 12.68 16.83
C ARG A 304 -15.10 11.82 16.27
N GLY A 305 -16.11 12.47 15.71
CA GLY A 305 -17.32 11.80 15.22
C GLY A 305 -17.23 11.25 13.79
N GLU A 306 -16.21 11.65 13.03
CA GLU A 306 -16.02 11.18 11.66
C GLU A 306 -14.97 10.05 11.63
N PRO A 307 -15.25 8.93 10.96
CA PRO A 307 -14.28 7.86 10.81
C PRO A 307 -13.12 8.33 9.95
N ARG A 308 -11.91 7.99 10.37
CA ARG A 308 -10.69 8.24 9.61
C ARG A 308 -10.56 7.18 8.52
N ILE A 309 -10.35 7.60 7.29
CA ILE A 309 -10.24 6.72 6.12
C ILE A 309 -8.77 6.67 5.69
N ASP A 310 -8.13 5.52 5.88
CA ASP A 310 -6.73 5.30 5.49
C ASP A 310 -6.64 4.30 4.32
N ASP A 311 -5.86 4.62 3.28
CA ASP A 311 -5.51 3.64 2.22
C ASP A 311 -4.38 2.74 2.74
N VAL A 312 -4.69 1.47 2.97
CA VAL A 312 -3.79 0.52 3.62
C VAL A 312 -3.26 -0.55 2.66
N ARG A 313 -3.28 -0.28 1.34
CA ARG A 313 -2.67 -1.17 0.33
C ARG A 313 -1.19 -1.44 0.56
N GLY A 314 -0.49 -0.50 1.22
CA GLY A 314 0.91 -0.65 1.62
C GLY A 314 1.15 -1.73 2.68
N GLY A 315 0.09 -2.26 3.30
CA GLY A 315 0.19 -3.37 4.25
C GLY A 315 0.62 -2.96 5.67
N ILE A 316 0.78 -1.67 5.97
CA ILE A 316 1.05 -1.18 7.33
C ILE A 316 0.08 -0.03 7.61
N VAL A 317 -0.52 -0.02 8.80
CA VAL A 317 -1.38 1.06 9.29
C VAL A 317 -1.11 1.33 10.76
N ASN A 318 -0.97 2.61 11.11
CA ASN A 318 -0.69 3.08 12.46
C ASN A 318 -1.99 3.57 13.10
N LEU A 319 -2.44 2.91 14.16
CA LEU A 319 -3.71 3.18 14.81
C LEU A 319 -3.53 3.36 16.31
N VAL A 320 -4.31 4.27 16.90
CA VAL A 320 -4.28 4.51 18.35
C VAL A 320 -4.88 3.33 19.08
N LYS A 321 -4.31 2.99 20.24
CA LYS A 321 -4.88 1.99 21.13
C LYS A 321 -6.35 2.31 21.49
N GLY A 322 -7.21 1.30 21.41
CA GLY A 322 -8.65 1.43 21.64
C GLY A 322 -9.46 1.80 20.39
N SER A 323 -8.81 2.07 19.25
CA SER A 323 -9.51 2.28 17.98
C SER A 323 -10.17 0.99 17.49
N THR A 324 -11.19 1.14 16.64
CA THR A 324 -11.80 0.02 15.91
C THR A 324 -11.65 0.25 14.42
N ALA A 325 -11.09 -0.70 13.69
CA ALA A 325 -10.88 -0.60 12.25
C ALA A 325 -11.74 -1.62 11.49
N THR A 326 -12.42 -1.16 10.44
CA THR A 326 -13.13 -2.02 9.49
C THR A 326 -12.42 -1.92 8.14
N LEU A 327 -12.03 -3.06 7.56
CA LEU A 327 -11.35 -3.09 6.27
C LEU A 327 -12.36 -3.30 5.14
N GLU A 328 -12.29 -2.44 4.14
CA GLU A 328 -13.05 -2.53 2.91
C GLU A 328 -12.09 -2.78 1.74
N ALA A 329 -12.15 -3.99 1.19
CA ALA A 329 -11.32 -4.39 0.07
C ALA A 329 -12.16 -4.51 -1.21
N THR A 330 -11.71 -3.89 -2.30
CA THR A 330 -12.32 -4.04 -3.62
C THR A 330 -11.37 -4.82 -4.52
N THR A 331 -11.88 -5.84 -5.20
CA THR A 331 -11.09 -6.69 -6.11
C THR A 331 -11.47 -6.47 -7.58
N THR A 332 -10.65 -6.98 -8.51
CA THR A 332 -10.89 -6.85 -9.96
C THR A 332 -12.04 -7.71 -10.48
N ARG A 333 -12.58 -8.63 -9.67
CA ARG A 333 -13.64 -9.57 -10.05
C ARG A 333 -14.54 -9.90 -8.87
N GLU A 334 -15.79 -10.26 -9.16
CA GLU A 334 -16.71 -10.78 -8.15
C GLU A 334 -16.15 -12.02 -7.42
N LEU A 335 -16.32 -12.00 -6.11
CA LEU A 335 -15.80 -12.98 -5.16
C LEU A 335 -16.88 -13.96 -4.74
N SER A 336 -16.49 -15.20 -4.48
CA SER A 336 -17.35 -16.20 -3.83
C SER A 336 -17.06 -16.30 -2.33
N GLU A 337 -15.81 -16.11 -1.94
CA GLU A 337 -15.35 -16.20 -0.55
C GLU A 337 -14.19 -15.25 -0.30
N ALA A 338 -14.14 -14.73 0.92
CA ALA A 338 -13.00 -14.00 1.46
C ALA A 338 -12.82 -14.38 2.92
N THR A 339 -11.57 -14.47 3.37
CA THR A 339 -11.24 -14.76 4.76
C THR A 339 -10.18 -13.83 5.29
N LEU A 340 -10.30 -13.48 6.56
CA LEU A 340 -9.29 -12.72 7.31
C LEU A 340 -8.75 -13.63 8.41
N ASN A 341 -7.47 -13.97 8.38
CA ASN A 341 -6.85 -14.96 9.26
C ASN A 341 -7.64 -16.29 9.29
N ASN A 342 -8.05 -16.78 8.12
CA ASN A 342 -8.88 -17.97 7.91
C ASN A 342 -10.31 -17.89 8.50
N ARG A 343 -10.79 -16.71 8.88
CA ARG A 343 -12.19 -16.49 9.29
C ARG A 343 -12.99 -15.89 8.14
N PRO A 344 -14.15 -16.47 7.77
CA PRO A 344 -14.95 -15.97 6.66
C PRO A 344 -15.41 -14.54 6.91
N GLN A 345 -15.33 -13.70 5.88
CA GLN A 345 -15.77 -12.31 5.90
C GLN A 345 -16.97 -12.10 4.98
N LYS A 346 -17.66 -10.98 5.14
CA LYS A 346 -18.82 -10.66 4.31
C LYS A 346 -18.35 -10.23 2.92
N VAL A 347 -18.93 -10.84 1.89
CA VAL A 347 -18.62 -10.57 0.48
C VAL A 347 -19.86 -10.05 -0.23
N GLU A 348 -19.73 -8.91 -0.92
CA GLU A 348 -20.77 -8.29 -1.73
C GLU A 348 -20.22 -7.97 -3.13
N GLY A 349 -20.47 -8.86 -4.10
CA GLY A 349 -19.93 -8.72 -5.45
C GLY A 349 -18.41 -8.79 -5.44
N ALA A 350 -17.72 -7.70 -5.79
CA ALA A 350 -16.25 -7.61 -5.77
C ALA A 350 -15.69 -7.04 -4.46
N ASN A 351 -16.56 -6.66 -3.52
CA ASN A 351 -16.19 -5.98 -2.28
C ASN A 351 -16.20 -6.96 -1.12
N VAL A 352 -15.25 -6.78 -0.20
CA VAL A 352 -15.15 -7.50 1.07
C VAL A 352 -15.20 -6.46 2.17
N ILE A 353 -16.08 -6.67 3.15
CA ILE A 353 -16.15 -5.85 4.37
C ILE A 353 -15.83 -6.79 5.53
N THR A 354 -14.80 -6.46 6.30
CA THR A 354 -14.41 -7.27 7.45
C THR A 354 -15.30 -7.01 8.65
N GLU A 355 -15.29 -7.94 9.61
CA GLU A 355 -15.76 -7.62 10.96
C GLU A 355 -14.89 -6.50 11.58
N PRO A 356 -15.43 -5.68 12.50
CA PRO A 356 -14.66 -4.65 13.18
C PRO A 356 -13.51 -5.24 13.98
N ILE A 357 -12.31 -4.67 13.81
CA ILE A 357 -11.06 -5.13 14.42
C ILE A 357 -10.69 -4.16 15.54
N SER A 358 -10.74 -4.62 16.79
CA SER A 358 -10.30 -3.83 17.95
C SER A 358 -8.77 -3.76 18.03
N VAL A 359 -8.25 -2.55 18.16
CA VAL A 359 -6.82 -2.22 18.12
C VAL A 359 -6.29 -2.11 19.56
N GLU A 360 -5.81 -3.23 20.11
CA GLU A 360 -5.25 -3.29 21.47
C GLU A 360 -3.73 -3.53 21.48
N LYS A 361 -3.26 -4.28 20.49
CA LYS A 361 -1.86 -4.66 20.33
C LYS A 361 -1.51 -4.79 18.86
N THR A 362 -0.23 -4.58 18.54
CA THR A 362 0.28 -4.76 17.19
C THR A 362 -0.04 -6.18 16.71
N THR A 363 -0.73 -6.29 15.58
CA THR A 363 -1.25 -7.56 15.06
C THR A 363 -1.03 -7.64 13.56
N GLU A 364 -0.52 -8.78 13.11
CA GLU A 364 -0.44 -9.13 11.68
C GLU A 364 -1.71 -9.87 11.27
N MET A 365 -2.28 -9.47 10.14
CA MET A 365 -3.49 -10.03 9.57
C MET A 365 -3.29 -10.36 8.11
N GLN A 366 -3.93 -11.43 7.66
CA GLN A 366 -3.83 -11.93 6.30
C GLN A 366 -5.23 -12.03 5.71
N LEU A 367 -5.48 -11.19 4.71
CA LEU A 367 -6.70 -11.20 3.91
C LEU A 367 -6.49 -12.07 2.67
N THR A 368 -7.34 -13.08 2.50
CA THR A 368 -7.37 -13.98 1.34
C THR A 368 -8.75 -13.95 0.70
N TRP A 369 -8.81 -14.14 -0.62
CA TRP A 369 -10.08 -14.18 -1.34
C TRP A 369 -10.00 -15.10 -2.55
N LYS A 370 -11.19 -15.54 -2.99
CA LYS A 370 -11.39 -16.38 -4.15
C LYS A 370 -12.56 -15.89 -4.98
N ASP A 371 -12.38 -15.93 -6.29
CA ASP A 371 -13.38 -15.46 -7.23
C ASP A 371 -14.51 -16.47 -7.46
N ARG A 372 -15.56 -16.02 -8.16
CA ARG A 372 -16.70 -16.88 -8.55
C ARG A 372 -16.33 -18.10 -9.42
N TYR A 373 -15.12 -18.13 -10.02
CA TYR A 373 -14.61 -19.26 -10.80
C TYR A 373 -13.76 -20.21 -9.95
N GLY A 374 -13.56 -19.91 -8.67
CA GLY A 374 -12.76 -20.70 -7.75
C GLY A 374 -11.25 -20.42 -7.86
N LEU A 375 -10.83 -19.31 -8.46
CA LEU A 375 -9.43 -18.89 -8.48
C LEU A 375 -9.11 -18.04 -7.25
N GLU A 376 -8.09 -18.45 -6.51
CA GLU A 376 -7.56 -17.70 -5.36
C GLU A 376 -6.67 -16.54 -5.83
N ALA A 377 -6.54 -15.51 -4.99
CA ALA A 377 -5.56 -14.46 -5.17
C ALA A 377 -4.14 -15.03 -5.38
N SER A 378 -3.30 -14.35 -6.16
CA SER A 378 -1.92 -14.79 -6.39
C SER A 378 -1.11 -14.80 -5.11
N GLU A 379 -1.26 -13.75 -4.31
CA GLU A 379 -0.68 -13.62 -2.99
C GLU A 379 -1.74 -13.11 -2.02
N PRO A 380 -1.71 -13.56 -0.76
CA PRO A 380 -2.57 -13.03 0.26
C PRO A 380 -2.15 -11.60 0.63
N GLN A 381 -3.10 -10.72 0.88
CA GLN A 381 -2.79 -9.37 1.34
C GLN A 381 -2.44 -9.43 2.84
N LYS A 382 -1.20 -9.11 3.17
CA LYS A 382 -0.75 -8.96 4.56
C LYS A 382 -0.97 -7.52 5.01
N LEU A 383 -1.48 -7.37 6.23
CA LEU A 383 -1.70 -6.09 6.89
C LEU A 383 -1.13 -6.17 8.30
N GLN A 384 -0.21 -5.28 8.63
CA GLN A 384 0.31 -5.07 9.96
C GLN A 384 -0.36 -3.83 10.55
N ILE A 385 -1.16 -4.05 11.58
CA ILE A 385 -1.75 -2.96 12.36
C ILE A 385 -0.77 -2.67 13.49
N GLU A 386 -0.10 -1.52 13.44
CA GLU A 386 0.79 -1.04 14.49
C GLU A 386 0.02 -0.16 15.46
N VAL A 387 0.14 -0.49 16.75
CA VAL A 387 -0.49 0.29 17.82
C VAL A 387 0.43 1.41 18.26
N GLN A 388 -0.12 2.61 18.29
CA GLN A 388 0.50 3.78 18.91
C GLN A 388 -0.25 4.13 20.18
N ASP A 389 0.50 4.40 21.24
CA ASP A 389 -0.05 4.97 22.46
C ASP A 389 -0.18 6.49 22.27
N ASP A 390 -1.25 7.05 22.84
CA ASP A 390 -1.54 8.49 22.89
C ASP A 390 -0.49 9.20 23.76
N ALA A 391 0.24 10.15 23.18
CA ALA A 391 1.35 10.84 23.86
C ALA A 391 0.85 11.93 24.81
N GLU A 392 1.67 12.30 25.81
CA GLU A 392 1.32 13.42 26.68
C GLU A 392 1.50 14.76 25.93
N PRO A 393 0.63 15.76 26.19
CA PRO A 393 0.74 17.06 25.54
C PRO A 393 1.99 17.79 26.02
N THR A 394 2.59 18.58 25.13
CA THR A 394 3.70 19.47 25.47
C THR A 394 3.19 20.88 25.69
N VAL A 395 3.77 21.62 26.64
CA VAL A 395 3.39 23.01 26.92
C VAL A 395 4.59 23.86 27.28
N ALA A 396 4.65 25.06 26.70
CA ALA A 396 5.70 26.04 26.94
C ALA A 396 5.13 27.47 27.00
N ILE A 397 5.74 28.31 27.84
CA ILE A 397 5.52 29.75 27.84
C ILE A 397 6.63 30.40 27.03
N THR A 398 6.25 31.27 26.10
CA THR A 398 7.16 32.05 25.27
C THR A 398 6.96 33.55 25.54
N LYS A 399 8.02 34.35 25.35
CA LYS A 399 8.04 35.82 25.57
C LYS A 399 7.90 36.25 27.04
N LEU A 400 8.01 35.34 28.00
CA LEU A 400 8.12 35.65 29.43
C LEU A 400 9.52 35.27 29.92
N LYS A 401 10.23 36.19 30.59
CA LYS A 401 11.57 35.96 31.12
C LYS A 401 11.47 35.34 32.53
N ASN A 402 12.39 34.44 32.85
CA ASN A 402 12.53 33.90 34.21
C ASN A 402 13.23 34.90 35.14
N ASN A 403 12.90 34.86 36.44
CA ASN A 403 13.40 35.77 37.48
C ASN A 403 13.16 37.27 37.16
N GLN A 404 12.06 37.61 36.49
CA GLN A 404 11.74 39.00 36.17
C GLN A 404 11.09 39.71 37.36
N VAL A 405 11.53 40.94 37.64
CA VAL A 405 10.86 41.85 38.58
C VAL A 405 9.74 42.59 37.85
N VAL A 406 8.54 42.59 38.42
CA VAL A 406 7.33 43.16 37.80
C VAL A 406 6.55 43.99 38.80
N LEU A 407 5.90 45.05 38.31
CA LEU A 407 5.02 45.88 39.13
C LEU A 407 3.68 45.16 39.35
N SER A 408 3.08 45.31 40.53
CA SER A 408 1.76 44.72 40.83
C SER A 408 0.65 45.19 39.88
N THR A 409 0.78 46.40 39.34
CA THR A 409 -0.17 47.04 38.40
C THR A 409 0.13 46.69 36.93
N GLU A 410 1.25 46.03 36.64
CA GLU A 410 1.67 45.69 35.28
C GLU A 410 0.79 44.57 34.71
N VAL A 411 0.57 44.62 33.40
CA VAL A 411 -0.09 43.56 32.64
C VAL A 411 0.95 42.90 31.76
N LEU A 412 1.37 41.70 32.13
CA LEU A 412 2.31 40.89 31.38
C LEU A 412 1.58 40.22 30.22
N THR A 413 2.15 40.34 29.02
CA THR A 413 1.65 39.68 27.81
C THR A 413 2.67 38.65 27.35
N PHE A 414 2.24 37.40 27.18
CA PHE A 414 3.07 36.31 26.71
C PHE A 414 2.25 35.35 25.88
N GLU A 415 2.86 34.28 25.38
CA GLU A 415 2.20 33.31 24.53
C GLU A 415 2.44 31.90 25.06
N ILE A 416 1.35 31.16 25.24
CA ILE A 416 1.39 29.76 25.64
C ILE A 416 1.28 28.92 24.37
N GLN A 417 2.23 28.02 24.19
CA GLN A 417 2.26 27.07 23.10
C GLN A 417 1.99 25.68 23.68
N ALA A 418 0.95 25.03 23.21
CA ALA A 418 0.65 23.65 23.56
C ALA A 418 0.48 22.81 22.30
N GLU A 419 1.08 21.62 22.28
CA GLU A 419 1.03 20.69 21.15
C GLU A 419 0.74 19.28 21.64
N ASP A 420 -0.14 18.58 20.93
CA ASP A 420 -0.62 17.24 21.24
C ASP A 420 -0.95 16.49 19.95
N ASP A 421 -0.78 15.17 19.94
CA ASP A 421 -1.01 14.31 18.77
C ASP A 421 -2.51 14.10 18.46
N PHE A 422 -3.37 14.10 19.48
CA PHE A 422 -4.82 13.93 19.30
C PHE A 422 -5.66 15.14 19.68
N GLY A 423 -5.04 16.20 20.19
CA GLY A 423 -5.58 17.54 20.28
C GLY A 423 -5.61 18.06 21.71
N VAL A 424 -5.33 19.35 21.84
CA VAL A 424 -5.31 20.02 23.15
C VAL A 424 -6.74 20.37 23.57
N LYS A 425 -7.17 19.90 24.73
CA LYS A 425 -8.51 20.17 25.28
C LYS A 425 -8.57 21.53 25.96
N LYS A 426 -7.58 21.85 26.78
CA LYS A 426 -7.57 23.07 27.59
C LYS A 426 -6.15 23.52 27.87
N VAL A 427 -5.95 24.84 27.85
CA VAL A 427 -4.68 25.46 28.23
C VAL A 427 -4.95 26.55 29.26
N GLY A 428 -4.11 26.60 30.28
CA GLY A 428 -4.21 27.59 31.33
C GLY A 428 -2.89 27.90 31.99
N LEU A 429 -3.00 28.66 33.06
CA LEU A 429 -1.91 29.10 33.91
C LEU A 429 -2.22 28.70 35.34
N GLU A 430 -1.21 28.27 36.07
CA GLU A 430 -1.23 28.13 37.51
C GLU A 430 -0.10 28.98 38.10
N TRP A 431 -0.32 29.49 39.30
CA TRP A 431 0.69 30.21 40.05
C TRP A 431 0.69 29.78 41.51
N GLU A 432 1.88 29.80 42.08
CA GLU A 432 2.14 29.43 43.46
C GLU A 432 3.11 30.44 44.08
N GLY A 433 2.72 31.07 45.18
CA GLY A 433 3.59 31.95 45.95
C GLY A 433 4.80 31.20 46.51
N ILE A 434 5.97 31.83 46.44
CA ILE A 434 7.17 31.31 47.09
C ILE A 434 7.04 31.59 48.58
N GLU A 435 6.94 30.52 49.37
CA GLU A 435 6.86 30.60 50.83
C GLU A 435 8.13 31.26 51.40
N ASN A 436 7.95 32.28 52.22
CA ASN A 436 9.03 32.92 52.96
C ASN A 436 8.53 33.28 54.37
N PRO A 437 9.15 32.75 55.45
CA PRO A 437 8.65 32.95 56.82
C PRO A 437 8.49 34.41 57.26
N ILE A 438 9.23 35.33 56.63
CA ILE A 438 9.27 36.76 57.00
C ILE A 438 8.56 37.61 55.93
N GLN A 439 8.83 37.37 54.65
CA GLN A 439 8.34 38.21 53.55
C GLN A 439 7.02 37.70 52.95
N ASN A 440 6.72 36.41 53.06
CA ASN A 440 5.52 35.81 52.49
C ASN A 440 5.02 34.60 53.33
N PRO A 441 4.50 34.83 54.54
CA PRO A 441 4.08 33.77 55.46
C PRO A 441 2.79 33.06 55.02
N GLN A 442 2.08 33.59 54.02
CA GLN A 442 0.87 33.00 53.44
C GLN A 442 0.95 33.10 51.91
N PRO A 443 1.62 32.16 51.24
CA PRO A 443 1.75 32.17 49.78
C PRO A 443 0.38 31.98 49.14
N ASP A 444 0.10 32.79 48.10
CA ASP A 444 -1.15 32.70 47.35
C ASP A 444 -1.04 31.64 46.25
N ILE A 445 -2.13 30.92 46.00
CA ILE A 445 -2.18 29.84 44.99
C ILE A 445 -3.44 30.05 44.15
N GLY A 446 -3.27 30.03 42.83
CA GLY A 446 -4.39 30.21 41.93
C GLY A 446 -4.17 29.60 40.56
N GLU A 447 -5.25 29.53 39.80
CA GLU A 447 -5.22 29.08 38.41
C GLU A 447 -6.18 29.88 37.55
N LYS A 448 -5.85 29.96 36.26
CA LYS A 448 -6.64 30.65 35.24
C LYS A 448 -6.68 29.81 33.99
N THR A 449 -7.89 29.58 33.47
CA THR A 449 -8.03 29.01 32.13
C THR A 449 -7.85 30.12 31.11
N VAL A 450 -6.93 29.93 30.17
CA VAL A 450 -6.66 30.94 29.12
C VAL A 450 -7.50 30.65 27.89
N SER A 451 -7.53 29.40 27.43
CA SER A 451 -8.34 28.99 26.29
C SER A 451 -8.73 27.52 26.38
N SER A 452 -9.83 27.16 25.72
CA SER A 452 -10.18 25.78 25.41
C SER A 452 -9.85 25.50 23.95
N GLY A 453 -9.35 24.30 23.67
CA GLY A 453 -9.10 23.85 22.30
C GLY A 453 -10.29 23.05 21.74
N THR A 454 -10.06 22.39 20.61
CA THR A 454 -11.02 21.47 20.00
C THR A 454 -10.36 20.11 19.77
N PRO A 455 -11.12 19.01 19.60
CA PRO A 455 -10.57 17.69 19.32
C PRO A 455 -9.69 17.57 18.07
N ASN A 456 -9.74 18.56 17.17
CA ASN A 456 -8.92 18.62 15.95
C ASN A 456 -7.78 19.63 16.06
N SER A 457 -7.61 20.29 17.22
CA SER A 457 -6.55 21.28 17.45
C SER A 457 -5.30 20.61 18.01
N GLU A 458 -4.48 20.04 17.13
CA GLU A 458 -3.18 19.43 17.48
C GLU A 458 -2.18 20.45 18.04
N SER A 459 -2.29 21.72 17.65
CA SER A 459 -1.51 22.82 18.22
C SER A 459 -2.37 24.00 18.62
N LEU A 460 -2.00 24.65 19.71
CA LEU A 460 -2.68 25.81 20.28
C LEU A 460 -1.64 26.87 20.66
N TYR A 461 -1.61 27.97 19.91
CA TYR A 461 -0.78 29.14 20.18
C TYR A 461 -1.69 30.25 20.69
N VAL A 462 -1.65 30.51 22.00
CA VAL A 462 -2.61 31.42 22.64
C VAL A 462 -1.88 32.60 23.27
N PRO A 463 -2.19 33.84 22.84
CA PRO A 463 -1.76 35.03 23.56
C PRO A 463 -2.46 35.07 24.93
N ALA A 464 -1.67 35.11 25.98
CA ALA A 464 -2.12 35.14 27.36
C ALA A 464 -1.71 36.45 28.04
N THR A 465 -2.55 36.90 28.97
CA THR A 465 -2.27 38.08 29.79
C THR A 465 -2.38 37.75 31.27
N PHE A 466 -1.37 38.15 32.04
CA PHE A 466 -1.32 37.97 33.49
C PHE A 466 -1.09 39.32 34.18
N SER A 467 -1.91 39.62 35.19
CA SER A 467 -1.77 40.84 35.99
C SER A 467 -2.16 40.53 37.42
N VAL A 468 -1.25 40.80 38.33
CA VAL A 468 -1.37 40.46 39.76
C VAL A 468 -2.58 41.13 40.37
N GLU A 469 -2.76 42.43 40.10
CA GLU A 469 -3.90 43.20 40.60
C GLU A 469 -5.24 42.67 40.08
N ARG A 470 -5.32 42.25 38.81
CA ARG A 470 -6.57 41.70 38.23
C ARG A 470 -6.95 40.35 38.81
N GLU A 471 -5.96 39.54 39.16
CA GLU A 471 -6.18 38.22 39.78
C GLU A 471 -6.30 38.31 41.32
N ASN A 472 -6.31 39.54 41.89
CA ASN A 472 -6.39 39.81 43.34
C ASN A 472 -5.25 39.18 44.17
N ILE A 473 -4.06 39.03 43.58
CA ILE A 473 -2.90 38.44 44.23
C ILE A 473 -2.16 39.53 45.02
N PRO A 474 -1.77 39.34 46.29
CA PRO A 474 -0.95 40.31 46.99
C PRO A 474 0.49 40.33 46.42
N PRO A 475 1.20 41.47 46.43
CA PRO A 475 2.59 41.56 45.96
C PRO A 475 3.49 40.55 46.68
N GLN A 476 4.05 39.60 45.93
CA GLN A 476 4.90 38.53 46.41
C GLN A 476 5.70 37.91 45.25
N SER A 477 6.66 37.03 45.55
CA SER A 477 7.31 36.23 44.51
C SER A 477 6.44 35.03 44.14
N LEU A 478 6.18 34.83 42.85
CA LEU A 478 5.30 33.80 42.31
C LEU A 478 6.06 32.85 41.39
N ARG A 479 5.78 31.55 41.47
CA ARG A 479 6.12 30.56 40.45
C ARG A 479 4.94 30.42 39.53
N VAL A 480 5.09 30.81 38.27
CA VAL A 480 4.07 30.70 37.23
C VAL A 480 4.41 29.53 36.32
N ARG A 481 3.41 28.70 36.02
CA ARG A 481 3.50 27.58 35.07
C ARG A 481 2.29 27.64 34.14
N ALA A 482 2.47 27.27 32.89
CA ALA A 482 1.36 26.94 32.02
C ALA A 482 1.01 25.47 32.19
N TYR A 483 -0.26 25.14 32.04
CA TYR A 483 -0.71 23.76 32.00
C TYR A 483 -1.47 23.48 30.70
N ALA A 484 -1.36 22.23 30.24
CA ALA A 484 -2.16 21.69 29.15
C ALA A 484 -2.88 20.42 29.60
N GLU A 485 -4.15 20.30 29.22
CA GLU A 485 -4.96 19.09 29.36
C GLU A 485 -5.31 18.58 27.96
N ASP A 486 -5.22 17.27 27.78
CA ASP A 486 -5.66 16.57 26.57
C ASP A 486 -7.04 15.92 26.78
N TYR A 487 -7.43 15.06 25.84
CA TYR A 487 -8.67 14.29 25.90
C TYR A 487 -8.51 12.92 26.56
N TYR A 488 -7.29 12.51 26.93
CA TYR A 488 -7.03 11.18 27.45
C TYR A 488 -7.64 11.00 28.85
N PRO A 489 -8.39 9.90 29.12
CA PRO A 489 -9.09 9.74 30.39
C PRO A 489 -8.14 9.62 31.59
N ASN A 490 -8.43 10.36 32.66
CA ASN A 490 -7.69 10.33 33.93
C ASN A 490 -6.19 10.67 33.83
N ARG A 491 -5.76 11.36 32.77
CA ARG A 491 -4.40 11.91 32.69
C ARG A 491 -4.31 13.18 33.53
N GLU A 492 -3.21 13.32 34.26
CA GLU A 492 -2.91 14.56 34.96
C GLU A 492 -2.52 15.65 33.96
N ARG A 493 -2.81 16.92 34.28
CA ARG A 493 -2.40 18.04 33.43
C ARG A 493 -0.88 18.12 33.35
N VAL A 494 -0.36 18.35 32.15
CA VAL A 494 1.09 18.54 31.94
C VAL A 494 1.43 19.99 32.22
N LEU A 495 2.55 20.21 32.92
CA LEU A 495 3.01 21.53 33.35
C LEU A 495 4.25 21.95 32.57
N SER A 496 4.34 23.25 32.26
CA SER A 496 5.53 23.85 31.67
C SER A 496 6.65 23.98 32.71
N PRO A 497 7.90 24.25 32.26
CA PRO A 497 8.93 24.73 33.16
C PRO A 497 8.44 25.94 33.98
N GLN A 498 8.87 26.01 35.24
CA GLN A 498 8.49 27.08 36.15
C GLN A 498 9.22 28.39 35.81
N ILE A 499 8.46 29.49 35.84
CA ILE A 499 8.98 30.85 35.67
C ILE A 499 8.73 31.60 36.97
N VAL A 500 9.78 32.17 37.56
CA VAL A 500 9.68 32.97 38.78
C VAL A 500 9.47 34.43 38.40
N LEU A 501 8.43 35.04 38.97
CA LEU A 501 8.15 36.47 38.87
C LEU A 501 8.23 37.10 40.26
N HIS A 502 9.00 38.17 40.40
CA HIS A 502 9.10 38.94 41.64
C HIS A 502 8.16 40.14 41.55
N VAL A 503 7.00 40.03 42.18
CA VAL A 503 6.00 41.10 42.13
C VAL A 503 6.22 42.07 43.27
N LEU A 504 6.46 43.34 42.93
CA LEU A 504 6.65 44.41 43.89
C LEU A 504 5.48 45.39 43.85
N ASN A 505 5.15 45.98 45.00
CA ASN A 505 4.25 47.13 45.03
C ASN A 505 4.98 48.40 44.49
N PRO A 506 4.26 49.48 44.12
CA PRO A 506 4.89 50.67 43.54
C PRO A 506 6.02 51.28 44.40
N ALA A 507 5.86 51.29 45.73
CA ALA A 507 6.85 51.85 46.65
C ALA A 507 8.11 50.96 46.80
N GLU A 508 7.95 49.64 46.83
CA GLU A 508 9.05 48.67 46.85
C GLU A 508 9.79 48.65 45.53
N HIS A 509 9.05 48.69 44.41
CA HIS A 509 9.63 48.78 43.08
C HIS A 509 10.45 50.07 42.93
N TYR A 510 9.96 51.21 43.42
CA TYR A 510 10.70 52.47 43.44
C TYR A 510 12.02 52.36 44.21
N LYS A 511 11.99 51.80 45.43
CA LYS A 511 13.20 51.59 46.25
C LYS A 511 14.19 50.66 45.57
N TRP A 512 13.71 49.56 45.00
CA TRP A 512 14.54 48.60 44.28
C TRP A 512 15.20 49.26 43.06
N LEU A 513 14.42 50.00 42.27
CA LEU A 513 14.92 50.64 41.05
C LEU A 513 15.93 51.77 41.36
N ILE A 514 15.72 52.55 42.44
CA ILE A 514 16.76 53.47 42.94
C ILE A 514 18.04 52.72 43.31
N GLY A 515 17.92 51.57 43.98
CA GLY A 515 19.07 50.72 44.29
C GLY A 515 19.81 50.29 43.03
N GLN A 516 19.08 49.82 42.00
CA GLN A 516 19.67 49.47 40.71
C GLN A 516 20.31 50.67 40.01
N MET A 517 19.69 51.85 40.08
CA MET A 517 20.24 53.07 39.51
C MET A 517 21.49 53.55 40.23
N GLN A 518 21.60 53.35 41.55
CA GLN A 518 22.83 53.63 42.29
C GLN A 518 23.96 52.69 41.86
N LEU A 519 23.66 51.40 41.65
CA LEU A 519 24.63 50.43 41.12
C LEU A 519 25.03 50.80 39.69
N TRP A 520 24.08 51.13 38.83
CA TRP A 520 24.31 51.58 37.46
C TRP A 520 25.13 52.87 37.41
N SER A 521 24.81 53.86 38.24
CA SER A 521 25.56 55.12 38.32
C SER A 521 26.98 54.90 38.85
N GLY A 522 27.16 53.96 39.79
CA GLY A 522 28.49 53.52 40.24
C GLY A 522 29.29 52.91 39.09
N ALA A 523 28.69 51.99 38.34
CA ALA A 523 29.33 51.37 37.17
C ALA A 523 29.65 52.40 36.05
N ALA A 524 28.75 53.35 35.80
CA ALA A 524 28.98 54.44 34.86
C ALA A 524 30.15 55.33 35.28
N LYS A 525 30.27 55.61 36.58
CA LYS A 525 31.44 56.31 37.13
C LYS A 525 32.72 55.51 36.97
N ASP A 526 32.69 54.20 37.19
CA ASP A 526 33.86 53.34 36.97
C ASP A 526 34.32 53.35 35.51
N VAL A 527 33.39 53.31 34.55
CA VAL A 527 33.69 53.45 33.12
C VAL A 527 34.23 54.85 32.80
N HIS A 528 33.69 55.90 33.43
CA HIS A 528 34.19 57.26 33.28
C HIS A 528 35.62 57.44 33.84
N ASP A 529 35.88 56.93 35.05
CA ASP A 529 37.21 56.96 35.66
C ASP A 529 38.20 56.14 34.83
N LYS A 530 37.73 55.02 34.26
CA LYS A 530 38.53 54.22 33.32
C LYS A 530 38.84 54.98 32.04
N GLU A 531 37.87 55.70 31.49
CA GLU A 531 38.05 56.56 30.32
C GLU A 531 39.06 57.67 30.60
N LEU A 532 39.02 58.28 31.79
CA LEU A 532 40.01 59.30 32.17
C LEU A 532 41.44 58.74 32.22
N GLN A 533 41.60 57.53 32.77
CA GLN A 533 42.89 56.83 32.78
C GLN A 533 43.38 56.53 31.36
N LEU A 534 42.49 55.98 30.52
CA LEU A 534 42.82 55.63 29.14
C LEU A 534 43.16 56.89 28.33
N HIS A 535 42.40 57.97 28.48
CA HIS A 535 42.66 59.25 27.86
C HIS A 535 44.01 59.84 28.29
N GLN A 536 44.39 59.73 29.57
CA GLN A 536 45.71 60.16 30.02
C GLN A 536 46.82 59.36 29.32
N THR A 537 46.69 58.03 29.25
CA THR A 537 47.62 57.18 28.50
C THR A 537 47.65 57.54 27.00
N ASN A 538 46.51 57.86 26.40
CA ASN A 538 46.44 58.31 25.00
C ASN A 538 47.20 59.61 24.80
N ARG A 539 47.11 60.58 25.72
CA ARG A 539 47.89 61.82 25.64
C ARG A 539 49.39 61.58 25.80
N GLU A 540 49.78 60.67 26.69
CA GLU A 540 51.18 60.28 26.86
C GLU A 540 51.72 59.65 25.56
N LEU A 541 50.97 58.74 24.95
CA LEU A 541 51.30 58.12 23.66
C LEU A 541 51.31 59.15 22.50
N GLN A 542 50.39 60.11 22.50
CA GLN A 542 50.33 61.18 21.48
C GLN A 542 51.52 62.14 21.55
N ASN A 543 52.06 62.39 22.74
CA ASN A 543 53.19 63.29 22.95
C ASN A 543 54.56 62.63 22.68
N LEU A 544 54.59 61.34 22.33
CA LEU A 544 55.83 60.67 21.95
C LEU A 544 56.31 61.15 20.57
N PRO A 545 57.62 61.39 20.38
CA PRO A 545 58.17 61.71 19.07
C PRO A 545 57.97 60.54 18.11
N THR A 546 57.77 60.84 16.82
CA THR A 546 57.46 59.87 15.76
C THR A 546 58.50 58.75 15.65
N GLU A 547 59.76 59.02 16.00
CA GLU A 547 60.87 58.05 16.01
C GLU A 547 60.76 57.03 17.16
N ALA A 548 60.13 57.38 18.29
CA ALA A 548 59.94 56.51 19.45
C ALA A 548 58.70 55.60 19.32
N LEU A 549 57.74 55.97 18.47
CA LEU A 549 56.54 55.18 18.17
C LEU A 549 56.84 53.94 17.29
N ASP A 550 58.00 53.92 16.64
CA ASP A 550 58.47 52.77 15.84
C ASP A 550 59.12 51.64 16.67
N ASP A 551 59.31 51.83 17.99
CA ASP A 551 59.77 50.78 18.89
C ASP A 551 58.71 49.67 19.02
N PRO A 552 59.05 48.38 18.81
CA PRO A 552 58.13 47.26 19.00
C PRO A 552 57.46 47.21 20.38
N ALA A 553 58.10 47.75 21.44
CA ALA A 553 57.48 47.86 22.76
C ALA A 553 56.32 48.88 22.77
N GLN A 554 56.49 50.02 22.10
CA GLN A 554 55.47 51.07 21.99
C GLN A 554 54.32 50.64 21.09
N ARG A 555 54.58 49.95 19.96
CA ARG A 555 53.51 49.37 19.12
C ARG A 555 52.63 48.37 19.88
N LYS A 556 53.24 47.51 20.71
CA LYS A 556 52.50 46.60 21.59
C LYS A 556 51.68 47.35 22.64
N GLN A 557 52.19 48.48 23.14
CA GLN A 557 51.47 49.35 24.08
C GLN A 557 50.28 50.04 23.40
N LEU A 558 50.42 50.55 22.16
CA LEU A 558 49.32 51.09 21.36
C LEU A 558 48.24 50.03 21.09
N GLN A 559 48.64 48.81 20.72
CA GLN A 559 47.68 47.72 20.48
C GLN A 559 46.93 47.35 21.77
N LYS A 560 47.64 47.26 22.91
CA LYS A 560 47.03 47.03 24.22
C LYS A 560 46.07 48.15 24.61
N GLN A 561 46.44 49.39 24.33
CA GLN A 561 45.61 50.56 24.58
C GLN A 561 44.35 50.54 23.70
N ALA A 562 44.48 50.31 22.40
CA ALA A 562 43.34 50.18 21.48
C ALA A 562 42.39 49.03 21.85
N ALA A 563 42.91 47.92 22.39
CA ALA A 563 42.07 46.84 22.92
C ALA A 563 41.35 47.26 24.22
N ALA A 564 42.01 48.02 25.10
CA ALA A 564 41.41 48.55 26.32
C ALA A 564 40.31 49.58 26.02
N GLU A 565 40.51 50.44 25.02
CA GLU A 565 39.50 51.38 24.50
C GLU A 565 38.26 50.66 23.97
N ARG A 566 38.45 49.63 23.13
CA ARG A 566 37.33 48.81 22.63
C ARG A 566 36.57 48.09 23.75
N ALA A 567 37.29 47.57 24.74
CA ALA A 567 36.68 46.90 25.88
C ALA A 567 35.92 47.90 26.78
N ASN A 568 36.40 49.13 26.93
CA ASN A 568 35.70 50.19 27.66
C ASN A 568 34.45 50.64 26.90
N ALA A 569 34.54 50.81 25.58
CA ALA A 569 33.41 51.15 24.72
C ALA A 569 32.31 50.08 24.77
N ALA A 570 32.66 48.79 24.64
CA ALA A 570 31.68 47.71 24.74
C ALA A 570 31.00 47.63 26.13
N LYS A 571 31.71 48.00 27.21
CA LYS A 571 31.12 48.14 28.55
C LYS A 571 30.20 49.35 28.65
N LEU A 572 30.55 50.46 28.01
CA LEU A 572 29.69 51.63 27.96
C LEU A 572 28.40 51.33 27.19
N ASP A 573 28.49 50.60 26.08
CA ASP A 573 27.33 50.15 25.30
C ASP A 573 26.38 49.28 26.14
N SER A 574 26.90 48.27 26.85
CA SER A 574 26.05 47.45 27.73
C SER A 574 25.46 48.21 28.93
N LEU A 575 26.16 49.26 29.41
CA LEU A 575 25.61 50.18 30.41
C LEU A 575 24.51 51.07 29.84
N ILE A 576 24.60 51.48 28.58
CA ILE A 576 23.53 52.22 27.90
C ILE A 576 22.30 51.31 27.79
N ASP A 577 22.45 50.08 27.30
CA ASP A 577 21.34 49.11 27.18
C ASP A 577 20.64 48.86 28.52
N SER A 578 21.40 48.56 29.59
CA SER A 578 20.83 48.36 30.93
C SER A 578 20.21 49.63 31.51
N GLY A 579 20.77 50.81 31.20
CA GLY A 579 20.23 52.09 31.60
C GLY A 579 18.90 52.41 30.89
N GLU A 580 18.79 52.08 29.60
CA GLU A 580 17.54 52.17 28.85
C GLU A 580 16.46 51.24 29.42
N GLU A 581 16.80 49.99 29.75
CA GLU A 581 15.88 49.06 30.42
C GLU A 581 15.41 49.61 31.77
N LEU A 582 16.32 50.11 32.61
CA LEU A 582 15.98 50.74 33.88
C LEU A 582 15.07 51.97 33.71
N LEU A 583 15.34 52.81 32.71
CA LEU A 583 14.52 53.99 32.41
C LEU A 583 13.11 53.59 31.94
N GLN A 584 13.00 52.54 31.11
CA GLN A 584 11.72 51.99 30.67
C GLN A 584 10.91 51.45 31.86
N GLU A 585 11.54 50.67 32.76
CA GLU A 585 10.89 50.18 33.98
C GLU A 585 10.51 51.33 34.94
N ALA A 586 11.34 52.38 35.03
CA ALA A 586 11.03 53.56 35.83
C ALA A 586 9.79 54.28 35.30
N GLY A 587 9.67 54.40 33.98
CA GLY A 587 8.52 55.03 33.32
C GLY A 587 7.18 54.31 33.57
N LYS A 588 7.20 53.02 33.93
CA LYS A 588 5.99 52.26 34.28
C LYS A 588 5.49 52.55 35.71
N ASN A 589 6.36 53.04 36.60
CA ASN A 589 6.03 53.26 38.00
C ASN A 589 5.62 54.71 38.26
N SER A 590 4.42 54.93 38.79
CA SER A 590 3.87 56.26 39.07
C SER A 590 4.57 57.03 40.20
N GLU A 591 5.40 56.38 41.00
CA GLU A 591 6.18 57.01 42.08
C GLU A 591 7.37 57.84 41.57
N PHE A 592 7.76 57.71 40.29
CA PHE A 592 8.83 58.54 39.70
C PHE A 592 8.30 59.89 39.20
N ASP A 593 8.99 60.96 39.59
CA ASP A 593 8.70 62.29 39.08
C ASP A 593 9.22 62.45 37.63
N ALA A 594 8.46 63.16 36.79
CA ALA A 594 8.83 63.40 35.39
C ALA A 594 10.19 64.11 35.25
N ASP A 595 10.55 64.98 36.20
CA ASP A 595 11.83 65.69 36.21
C ASP A 595 13.01 64.74 36.49
N GLN A 596 12.81 63.71 37.34
CA GLN A 596 13.82 62.70 37.63
C GLN A 596 14.09 61.83 36.40
N LEU A 597 13.04 61.31 35.77
CA LEU A 597 13.14 60.52 34.53
C LEU A 597 13.81 61.31 33.40
N LYS A 598 13.48 62.60 33.27
CA LYS A 598 14.10 63.50 32.29
C LYS A 598 15.59 63.66 32.54
N SER A 599 16.00 63.86 33.79
CA SER A 599 17.42 64.02 34.14
C SER A 599 18.24 62.77 33.79
N TRP A 600 17.64 61.59 33.92
CA TRP A 600 18.27 60.31 33.57
C TRP A 600 18.29 60.06 32.07
N ALA A 601 17.21 60.36 31.37
CA ALA A 601 17.18 60.31 29.91
C ALA A 601 18.25 61.23 29.29
N GLU A 602 18.42 62.45 29.83
CA GLU A 602 19.48 63.37 29.40
C GLU A 602 20.89 62.84 29.71
N MET A 603 21.04 62.04 30.77
CA MET A 603 22.32 61.41 31.10
C MET A 603 22.62 60.26 30.13
N LEU A 604 21.63 59.41 29.84
CA LEU A 604 21.75 58.31 28.87
C LEU A 604 22.05 58.82 27.46
N ASP A 605 21.32 59.84 26.99
CA ASP A 605 21.55 60.47 25.68
C ASP A 605 22.98 61.03 25.55
N LYS A 606 23.52 61.63 26.62
CA LYS A 606 24.92 62.08 26.65
C LYS A 606 25.91 60.92 26.61
N LEU A 607 25.63 59.81 27.30
CA LEU A 607 26.49 58.64 27.29
C LEU A 607 26.46 57.94 25.92
N GLU A 608 25.28 57.85 25.30
CA GLU A 608 25.08 57.32 23.95
C GLU A 608 25.80 58.17 22.88
N ASP A 609 25.72 59.51 22.96
CA ASP A 609 26.44 60.41 22.05
C ASP A 609 27.97 60.24 22.18
N ILE A 610 28.46 60.01 23.40
CA ILE A 610 29.89 59.73 23.65
C ILE A 610 30.29 58.37 23.08
N SER A 611 29.50 57.32 23.35
CA SER A 611 29.80 55.96 22.88
C SER A 611 29.76 55.87 21.37
N SER A 612 28.68 56.35 20.74
CA SER A 612 28.44 56.17 19.30
C SER A 612 29.39 56.99 18.42
N LYS A 613 29.78 58.21 18.82
CA LYS A 613 30.54 59.13 17.96
C LYS A 613 32.02 59.22 18.31
N LYS A 614 32.39 59.17 19.59
CA LYS A 614 33.74 59.54 20.04
C LYS A 614 34.64 58.35 20.29
N MET A 615 34.17 57.32 20.99
CA MET A 615 35.01 56.19 21.39
C MET A 615 35.51 55.29 20.23
N PRO A 616 34.69 54.92 19.22
CA PRO A 616 35.13 54.10 18.10
C PRO A 616 36.23 54.77 17.27
N THR A 617 36.15 56.09 17.15
CA THR A 617 37.13 56.90 16.42
C THR A 617 38.51 56.82 17.09
N VAL A 618 38.59 56.91 18.42
CA VAL A 618 39.85 56.84 19.16
C VAL A 618 40.47 55.45 19.07
N ALA A 619 39.68 54.39 19.28
CA ALA A 619 40.16 53.02 19.21
C ALA A 619 40.67 52.64 17.79
N ASN A 620 39.99 53.11 16.75
CA ASN A 620 40.39 52.86 15.36
C ASN A 620 41.65 53.65 14.98
N LEU A 621 41.77 54.91 15.41
CA LEU A 621 42.98 55.71 15.20
C LEU A 621 44.21 55.11 15.89
N LEU A 622 44.06 54.62 17.12
CA LEU A 622 45.16 53.96 17.85
C LEU A 622 45.56 52.62 17.23
N ALA A 623 44.59 51.83 16.75
CA ALA A 623 44.87 50.60 16.02
C ALA A 623 45.59 50.89 14.69
N GLN A 624 45.10 51.87 13.92
CA GLN A 624 45.73 52.29 12.66
C GLN A 624 47.15 52.84 12.89
N ALA A 625 47.36 53.61 13.96
CA ALA A 625 48.69 54.11 14.36
C ALA A 625 49.65 52.99 14.76
N SER A 626 49.16 51.87 15.29
CA SER A 626 50.01 50.71 15.61
C SER A 626 50.44 49.89 14.37
N GLU A 627 49.75 50.06 13.24
CA GLU A 627 49.96 49.32 11.99
C GLU A 627 50.71 50.14 10.92
N ALA A 628 50.88 51.46 11.10
CA ALA A 628 51.52 52.36 10.14
C ALA A 628 53.06 52.25 10.13
N PRO A 629 53.74 52.21 8.96
CA PRO A 629 55.21 52.23 8.86
C PRO A 629 55.79 53.66 8.91
N GLY A 630 56.82 53.90 9.73
CA GLY A 630 57.44 55.23 9.92
C GLY A 630 58.12 55.83 8.68
N GLN A 631 57.88 57.12 8.42
CA GLN A 631 58.58 57.93 7.42
C GLN A 631 59.16 59.21 8.05
N THR A 632 60.41 59.53 7.72
CA THR A 632 61.18 60.70 8.18
C THR A 632 60.78 61.99 7.48
N SER A 633 60.81 63.10 8.22
CA SER A 633 60.37 64.47 7.88
C SER A 633 61.30 65.25 6.92
N ASP A 634 60.71 66.05 6.00
CA ASP A 634 60.96 67.50 5.83
C ASP A 634 60.40 68.09 4.50
N GLN A 635 59.52 69.11 4.57
CA GLN A 635 59.59 70.41 3.84
C GLN A 635 58.31 71.29 3.93
N GLN A 636 58.43 72.36 4.73
CA GLN A 636 58.15 73.79 4.49
C GLN A 636 56.93 74.34 3.68
N SER A 637 56.12 75.13 4.41
CA SER A 637 55.54 76.46 4.12
C SER A 637 54.34 76.69 3.15
N ASN A 638 53.28 77.22 3.80
CA ASN A 638 52.36 78.32 3.45
C ASN A 638 50.98 78.08 2.76
N PRO A 639 49.97 78.94 3.07
CA PRO A 639 48.57 78.55 3.25
C PRO A 639 47.63 79.10 2.15
N SER A 640 46.41 78.54 2.03
CA SER A 640 45.23 79.21 1.45
C SER A 640 43.94 78.50 1.86
N ASP A 641 42.88 79.30 1.94
CA ASP A 641 41.56 79.08 2.52
C ASP A 641 40.59 78.14 1.75
N GLN A 642 39.56 77.77 2.51
CA GLN A 642 38.12 77.80 2.17
C GLN A 642 37.36 76.49 1.84
N GLN A 643 36.41 76.24 2.76
CA GLN A 643 34.99 75.90 2.58
C GLN A 643 34.53 74.46 2.25
N SER A 644 34.00 73.85 3.32
CA SER A 644 32.61 73.36 3.48
C SER A 644 31.87 72.69 2.30
N ALA A 645 31.54 71.41 2.47
CA ALA A 645 30.21 70.77 2.34
C ALA A 645 30.42 69.24 2.37
N ASP A 646 29.93 68.56 3.41
CA ASP A 646 28.67 67.78 3.39
C ASP A 646 28.64 66.65 2.35
N SER A 647 28.75 65.40 2.80
CA SER A 647 27.72 64.37 2.59
C SER A 647 28.16 62.97 3.04
N SER A 648 27.18 62.33 3.65
CA SER A 648 26.92 60.91 3.94
C SER A 648 27.62 59.81 3.12
N GLN A 649 27.87 58.73 3.87
CA GLN A 649 27.83 57.31 3.51
C GLN A 649 28.85 56.75 2.51
N GLN A 650 29.73 55.87 2.99
CA GLN A 650 29.52 54.41 2.86
C GLN A 650 30.54 53.58 3.66
N ASN A 651 30.06 52.44 4.16
CA ASN A 651 30.79 51.32 4.76
C ASN A 651 32.14 51.00 4.07
N PRO A 652 33.16 50.57 4.83
CA PRO A 652 34.20 49.70 4.32
C PRO A 652 33.82 48.25 4.65
N SER A 653 33.44 47.47 3.64
CA SER A 653 33.58 46.01 3.72
C SER A 653 34.92 45.61 3.13
N SER A 654 35.85 45.28 4.03
CA SER A 654 36.74 44.11 4.01
C SER A 654 37.51 43.82 2.72
N GLN A 655 38.83 43.96 2.78
CA GLN A 655 39.75 43.15 2.01
C GLN A 655 40.28 42.02 2.92
N ASN A 656 40.02 40.78 2.51
CA ASN A 656 40.96 39.70 2.76
C ASN A 656 41.19 38.96 1.46
N SER A 657 42.41 38.48 1.32
CA SER A 657 43.05 38.05 0.10
C SER A 657 42.53 36.72 -0.46
N ASP A 658 42.36 36.70 -1.78
CA ASP A 658 42.80 35.70 -2.75
C ASP A 658 42.52 34.19 -2.51
N SER A 659 41.67 33.60 -3.36
CA SER A 659 42.05 32.59 -4.39
C SER A 659 40.93 31.57 -4.68
N GLN A 660 40.26 31.69 -5.84
CA GLN A 660 40.36 30.73 -6.97
C GLN A 660 39.19 30.84 -7.99
N LYS A 661 39.62 31.04 -9.25
CA LYS A 661 39.14 30.49 -10.53
C LYS A 661 37.82 30.93 -11.20
N GLN A 662 38.07 31.48 -12.40
CA GLN A 662 37.46 31.21 -13.72
C GLN A 662 36.17 31.94 -14.12
N THR A 663 36.38 33.01 -14.91
CA THR A 663 35.83 33.31 -16.27
C THR A 663 34.37 32.93 -16.55
N THR A 664 33.52 33.79 -17.13
CA THR A 664 33.70 34.39 -18.47
C THR A 664 32.72 35.55 -18.74
N GLU A 665 33.27 36.64 -19.32
CA GLU A 665 32.76 37.65 -20.29
C GLU A 665 31.29 38.13 -20.36
N ASN A 666 31.16 39.47 -20.24
CA ASN A 666 30.67 40.46 -21.24
C ASN A 666 29.40 40.15 -22.06
N GLN A 667 28.50 41.09 -22.39
CA GLN A 667 28.58 42.56 -22.46
C GLN A 667 27.14 43.09 -22.54
N SER A 668 26.95 44.34 -22.12
CA SER A 668 25.74 45.13 -22.38
C SER A 668 25.98 46.09 -23.54
N ASP A 669 24.91 46.51 -24.22
CA ASP A 669 24.93 47.74 -25.01
C ASP A 669 23.59 48.51 -24.93
N SER A 670 23.75 49.77 -24.51
CA SER A 670 23.08 51.04 -24.85
C SER A 670 21.55 51.20 -25.11
N LYS A 671 21.02 52.24 -24.40
CA LYS A 671 19.88 53.20 -24.57
C LYS A 671 19.47 53.56 -26.04
N PRO A 672 18.44 54.43 -26.36
CA PRO A 672 17.46 55.19 -25.53
C PRO A 672 16.00 55.41 -26.10
N SER A 673 15.19 56.19 -25.35
CA SER A 673 14.16 57.22 -25.74
C SER A 673 12.65 56.93 -25.61
N ASP A 674 11.96 57.93 -25.03
CA ASP A 674 10.52 58.19 -24.69
C ASP A 674 9.71 58.72 -25.94
N PRO A 675 8.40 59.17 -25.94
CA PRO A 675 7.35 59.30 -24.87
C PRO A 675 5.85 59.02 -25.29
N SER A 676 4.89 59.14 -24.34
CA SER A 676 3.64 59.99 -24.36
C SER A 676 2.35 59.42 -23.67
N ASP A 677 1.60 60.34 -23.04
CA ASP A 677 0.12 60.47 -22.75
C ASP A 677 -0.55 59.72 -21.56
N GLU A 678 -1.00 60.43 -20.49
CA GLU A 678 -2.32 61.09 -20.18
C GLU A 678 -3.10 60.22 -19.14
N GLN A 679 -3.87 60.67 -18.13
CA GLN A 679 -4.63 61.90 -17.83
C GLN A 679 -5.03 61.95 -16.32
N SER A 680 -5.74 63.01 -15.94
CA SER A 680 -5.84 63.64 -14.60
C SER A 680 -7.21 63.49 -13.88
N GLN A 681 -7.27 63.81 -12.57
CA GLN A 681 -8.26 64.66 -11.83
C GLN A 681 -8.16 64.36 -10.30
N ALA A 682 -7.74 65.26 -9.40
CA ALA A 682 -8.31 66.54 -8.90
C ALA A 682 -9.43 66.40 -7.84
N SER A 683 -9.14 66.80 -6.58
CA SER A 683 -10.00 67.73 -5.83
C SER A 683 -9.23 68.37 -4.65
N SER A 684 -9.65 69.59 -4.34
CA SER A 684 -8.94 70.64 -3.61
C SER A 684 -9.63 70.98 -2.28
N GLY A 685 -8.86 71.45 -1.30
CA GLY A 685 -9.37 72.20 -0.13
C GLY A 685 -8.24 73.04 0.45
N LYS A 686 -8.46 74.35 0.56
CA LYS A 686 -7.46 75.42 0.74
C LYS A 686 -7.81 76.26 1.99
N SER A 687 -6.78 76.94 2.54
CA SER A 687 -6.81 78.14 3.40
C SER A 687 -7.16 77.94 4.89
N GLN A 688 -6.57 78.65 5.85
CA GLN A 688 -5.86 79.95 5.92
C GLN A 688 -4.91 79.91 7.15
N ASN A 689 -3.67 80.42 7.09
CA ASN A 689 -3.20 81.78 7.47
C ASN A 689 -3.60 82.18 8.90
N SER A 690 -2.77 82.67 9.83
CA SER A 690 -1.72 83.73 9.86
C SER A 690 -1.28 83.81 11.34
N GLY A 691 -0.20 84.42 11.81
CA GLY A 691 0.81 85.34 11.29
C GLY A 691 1.97 85.41 12.32
N GLU A 692 3.17 85.76 11.84
CA GLU A 692 3.90 86.98 12.21
C GLU A 692 4.65 86.89 13.55
N GLN A 693 5.99 86.76 13.49
CA GLN A 693 6.98 87.87 13.55
C GLN A 693 7.22 88.32 14.99
N GLN A 694 8.40 88.71 15.44
CA GLN A 694 9.81 88.61 15.05
C GLN A 694 10.54 89.44 16.12
N SER A 695 11.88 89.36 16.13
CA SER A 695 12.79 90.38 16.69
C SER A 695 13.00 90.34 18.20
N GLY A 696 14.22 90.35 18.73
CA GLY A 696 15.55 90.55 18.15
C GLY A 696 16.60 90.30 19.25
N LYS A 697 17.75 89.68 18.96
CA LYS A 697 19.02 90.32 18.56
C LYS A 697 19.50 91.32 19.64
N LYS A 698 20.66 91.17 20.30
CA LYS A 698 22.05 91.12 19.81
C LYS A 698 22.99 90.97 21.03
N ASP A 699 24.00 90.09 20.98
CA ASP A 699 25.44 90.35 20.71
C ASP A 699 26.29 90.42 22.00
N ASP A 700 27.46 89.78 21.90
CA ASP A 700 28.76 90.06 22.52
C ASP A 700 29.33 89.25 23.72
N ILE A 701 30.33 88.41 23.36
CA ILE A 701 31.76 88.41 23.77
C ILE A 701 32.18 87.91 25.18
N GLN A 702 32.94 86.78 25.14
CA GLN A 702 34.13 86.36 25.93
C GLN A 702 34.21 86.57 27.46
N LYS A 703 34.47 85.49 28.23
CA LYS A 703 35.73 85.27 29.03
C LYS A 703 35.71 84.00 29.91
N TYR A 704 36.87 83.32 29.93
CA TYR A 704 37.50 82.47 30.97
C TYR A 704 36.73 82.06 32.27
N GLY A 705 36.78 80.76 32.62
CA GLY A 705 36.39 80.22 33.94
C GLY A 705 37.47 80.38 35.02
N PRO A 706 37.62 79.47 36.02
CA PRO A 706 36.66 78.68 36.82
C PRO A 706 36.67 79.13 38.30
N GLU A 707 35.80 78.62 39.19
CA GLU A 707 36.12 78.61 40.63
C GLU A 707 35.28 77.60 41.45
N ASN A 708 36.03 76.71 42.14
CA ASN A 708 35.60 75.81 43.20
C ASN A 708 35.07 76.57 44.42
N LYS A 709 34.04 76.03 45.09
CA LYS A 709 33.84 76.24 46.53
C LYS A 709 33.40 74.93 47.20
N VAL A 710 34.31 74.40 48.01
CA VAL A 710 34.03 73.53 49.16
C VAL A 710 34.08 74.40 50.41
N PRO A 711 33.39 74.03 51.51
CA PRO A 711 34.15 73.96 52.76
C PRO A 711 33.72 72.82 53.72
N SER A 712 34.75 72.07 54.16
CA SER A 712 35.20 71.77 55.53
C SER A 712 34.23 71.46 56.69
N ALA A 713 34.33 70.21 57.18
CA ALA A 713 35.01 69.73 58.42
C ALA A 713 34.42 69.91 59.85
N LEU A 714 34.88 68.97 60.71
CA LEU A 714 34.87 68.80 62.19
C LEU A 714 33.88 67.71 62.67
N THR A 715 34.19 66.72 63.53
CA THR A 715 35.29 66.44 64.51
C THR A 715 35.13 64.99 65.01
N GLU A 716 36.22 64.20 65.19
CA GLU A 716 36.80 63.64 66.45
C GLU A 716 35.81 62.77 67.29
N ASP A 717 36.13 61.57 67.80
CA ASP A 717 37.28 61.22 68.65
C ASP A 717 37.38 59.69 68.98
N GLU A 718 38.50 59.30 69.63
CA GLU A 718 38.80 58.08 70.44
C GLU A 718 39.41 56.79 69.83
N THR A 719 40.75 56.82 69.75
CA THR A 719 41.78 55.98 70.42
C THR A 719 41.65 54.46 70.72
N GLU A 720 42.74 53.79 70.29
CA GLU A 720 43.62 52.82 71.00
C GLU A 720 43.28 51.31 71.14
N LYS A 721 44.24 50.54 70.59
CA LYS A 721 45.08 49.50 71.21
C LYS A 721 44.99 48.07 70.67
N THR A 722 46.21 47.63 70.36
CA THR A 722 46.74 46.31 70.02
C THR A 722 46.40 45.25 71.04
N ASP A 723 46.36 43.98 70.62
CA ASP A 723 47.29 42.95 71.13
C ASP A 723 47.17 41.65 70.31
N ASP A 724 48.32 41.17 69.87
CA ASP A 724 48.62 39.79 69.47
C ASP A 724 49.22 39.11 70.73
N PRO A 725 48.88 37.85 71.06
CA PRO A 725 49.88 36.81 70.83
C PRO A 725 49.33 35.40 70.50
N ASN A 726 49.84 34.87 69.39
CA ASN A 726 50.30 33.50 69.10
C ASN A 726 50.40 32.48 70.28
N GLU A 727 49.96 31.22 70.08
CA GLU A 727 50.79 30.01 70.31
C GLU A 727 50.20 28.67 69.81
N ASN A 728 51.09 27.90 69.15
CA ASN A 728 51.26 26.43 69.05
C ASN A 728 50.27 25.60 68.19
N ALA A 729 50.64 25.13 66.99
CA ALA A 729 51.61 24.06 66.61
C ALA A 729 50.97 22.65 66.59
N ASP A 730 50.82 22.04 65.41
CA ASP A 730 51.67 20.91 64.99
C ASP A 730 51.30 20.33 63.60
N SER A 731 52.33 20.24 62.75
CA SER A 731 52.66 19.21 61.76
C SER A 731 51.58 18.51 60.90
N VAL A 732 51.77 18.46 59.58
CA VAL A 732 52.42 17.35 58.85
C VAL A 732 52.33 17.57 57.32
N SER A 733 53.44 17.20 56.67
CA SER A 733 53.83 17.15 55.26
C SER A 733 52.83 16.70 54.19
N VAL A 734 52.99 17.22 52.96
CA VAL A 734 53.12 16.39 51.73
C VAL A 734 54.06 17.05 50.70
N ASN A 735 55.04 16.28 50.23
CA ASN A 735 56.00 16.61 49.17
C ASN A 735 55.47 16.21 47.78
N ARG A 736 55.81 16.99 46.76
CA ARG A 736 55.43 16.85 45.34
C ARG A 736 56.20 15.72 44.64
N SER A 737 55.56 15.03 43.69
CA SER A 737 56.26 14.23 42.63
C SER A 737 55.37 13.93 41.39
N LYS A 738 55.48 14.80 40.36
CA LYS A 738 55.53 14.56 38.88
C LYS A 738 54.40 13.83 38.06
N PRO A 739 54.34 14.06 36.71
CA PRO A 739 53.12 14.34 35.92
C PRO A 739 52.68 13.19 34.97
N PRO A 740 51.68 13.43 34.08
CA PRO A 740 51.95 13.31 32.65
C PRO A 740 51.26 14.36 31.74
N GLU A 741 51.61 14.22 30.45
CA GLU A 741 51.50 15.08 29.28
C GLU A 741 50.11 15.14 28.61
N GLY A 742 49.87 16.24 27.89
CA GLY A 742 49.40 16.21 26.49
C GLY A 742 47.90 16.35 26.20
N GLY A 743 47.55 17.32 25.34
CA GLY A 743 46.40 17.18 24.42
C GLY A 743 45.44 18.37 24.32
N ASN A 744 45.67 19.21 23.32
CA ASN A 744 44.90 20.39 22.90
C ASN A 744 43.40 20.14 22.61
N ASN A 745 42.56 21.12 22.96
CA ASN A 745 41.62 21.87 22.10
C ASN A 745 40.37 22.28 22.90
N ALA A 746 40.45 23.45 23.54
CA ALA A 746 39.28 24.23 23.91
C ALA A 746 39.56 25.66 23.43
N GLY A 747 38.70 26.16 22.55
CA GLY A 747 38.71 27.58 22.16
C GLY A 747 38.56 28.46 23.40
N PRO A 748 38.89 29.77 23.30
CA PRO A 748 38.69 30.67 24.41
C PRO A 748 37.21 30.61 24.84
N PRO A 749 36.91 30.56 26.16
CA PRO A 749 35.53 30.60 26.62
C PRO A 749 34.86 31.87 26.06
N PRO A 750 33.54 31.85 25.78
CA PRO A 750 32.84 33.08 25.46
C PRO A 750 33.12 34.09 26.58
N ILE A 751 33.45 35.32 26.18
CA ILE A 751 33.66 36.43 27.11
C ILE A 751 32.37 36.56 27.92
N ALA A 752 32.41 36.14 29.17
CA ALA A 752 31.32 36.34 30.10
C ALA A 752 31.02 37.84 30.14
N ASN A 753 29.76 38.20 29.91
CA ASN A 753 29.31 39.58 30.05
C ASN A 753 29.61 40.00 31.50
N PRO A 754 30.44 41.04 31.76
CA PRO A 754 30.88 41.37 33.10
C PRO A 754 29.82 42.11 33.92
N PHE A 755 28.64 42.35 33.36
CA PHE A 755 27.50 42.96 34.03
C PHE A 755 26.33 41.98 34.07
N PRO A 756 25.81 41.66 35.26
CA PRO A 756 24.54 40.95 35.35
C PRO A 756 23.46 41.81 34.70
N GLY A 757 22.69 41.24 33.77
CA GLY A 757 21.44 41.87 33.35
C GLY A 757 20.48 42.01 34.54
N LEU A 758 19.39 42.77 34.38
CA LEU A 758 18.32 42.86 35.38
C LEU A 758 17.78 41.49 35.86
N SER A 759 17.98 40.44 35.06
CA SER A 759 17.66 39.04 35.36
C SER A 759 18.74 38.23 36.10
N ASP A 760 19.98 38.72 36.14
CA ASP A 760 21.15 37.97 36.63
C ASP A 760 21.49 38.29 38.10
N ILE A 761 20.68 39.13 38.76
CA ILE A 761 20.78 39.38 40.20
C ILE A 761 19.96 38.32 40.94
N GLU A 762 20.44 37.08 40.92
CA GLU A 762 20.16 36.18 42.04
C GLU A 762 20.90 36.71 43.29
N SER A 763 20.21 36.68 44.43
CA SER A 763 20.71 36.94 45.80
C SER A 763 20.54 38.32 46.45
N GLY A 764 19.49 39.08 46.11
CA GLY A 764 18.99 40.16 46.97
C GLY A 764 17.86 39.75 47.94
N PHE A 765 17.11 38.70 47.60
CA PHE A 765 15.87 38.32 48.30
C PHE A 765 15.98 37.08 49.19
N ASN A 766 17.10 36.33 49.12
CA ASN A 766 17.35 35.13 49.93
C ASN A 766 18.71 35.20 50.63
N LEU A 767 18.87 36.10 51.61
CA LEU A 767 20.07 36.17 52.43
C LEU A 767 19.69 36.22 53.91
N PHE A 768 19.32 35.06 54.48
CA PHE A 768 19.43 34.77 55.91
C PHE A 768 19.65 33.26 56.12
N ASP A 769 20.43 32.96 57.16
CA ASP A 769 21.09 31.69 57.49
C ASP A 769 20.24 30.41 57.39
N ASP A 770 20.86 29.36 56.85
CA ASP A 770 20.47 27.97 57.06
C ASP A 770 21.26 27.40 58.26
N PRO A 771 20.62 27.08 59.40
CA PRO A 771 21.30 26.46 60.52
C PRO A 771 21.03 24.95 60.58
N HIS A 772 21.04 24.19 59.48
CA HIS A 772 21.07 22.71 59.59
C HIS A 772 21.85 21.99 58.48
N ALA A 773 23.18 21.91 58.63
CA ALA A 773 23.98 20.85 58.02
C ALA A 773 24.98 20.28 59.05
N GLY A 774 24.50 19.31 59.84
CA GLY A 774 25.35 18.35 60.56
C GLY A 774 25.66 17.14 59.65
N PRO A 775 26.74 16.40 59.92
CA PRO A 775 27.27 15.42 58.96
C PRO A 775 26.50 14.10 59.00
N THR A 776 26.10 13.60 57.83
CA THR A 776 25.96 12.17 57.51
C THR A 776 26.30 11.94 56.05
#